data_AF-A0A2Z3H7M9-F1
#
_entry.id   AF-A0A2Z3H7M9-F1
#
_cell.length_a   1.000
_cell.length_b   1.000
_cell.length_c   1.000
_cell.angle_alpha   90.00
_cell.angle_beta   90.00
_cell.angle_gamma   90.00
#
_symmetry.space_group_name_H-M   'P 1'
#
loop_
_entity.id
_entity.type
_entity.pdbx_description
1 polymer ?
#
loop_
_entity_poly.entity_id
_entity_poly.type
_entity_poly.pdbx_seq_one_letter_code
_entity_poly.pdbx_strand_id
1 'polypeptide(L)'
;MVREMTTATHETHDTPHGPTFPDPLPRIPLVWGPADYDSVSRQVSEITEKPQPYWWWPTLLLTSALTCGGVLAATYLISTGVGVWGSNVPVAWAFDITNFVFWIGIGHAGTLISAILFLFRQKWRTSINRFSEAMTIFAVMCAFIYPGIHVGRFWYVWFSIPLPNANHIWQNFRSPLLWDFFAISTYFTISLIFWYIGLIPDLGTLRDRAKSRARQMVFGVLALGWRGSTRHWRHYEVAYLMLAGLSTPLVLSVHSVVSFDFATSLIPGWHTTIFPPYFVAGAIFGGFAMVLQVMIPARAVYKLENMVTVKHIDVMCKFIMATGTIVGYAYCMELFIAWFSGSPYEWQTFKNRAFDGDYTWAYWVMMTCNLFIPQVFWVRWCRQTPWFVLLVVTFVNVGMWYERFVIIVQSLHHDFLPGSWGQFHPTWVDWLQMIGDFGLFFTLVLLFLRALPMVAMAEVKGVLPMANPHGAVPAAGAYLKGTDGTYPTADHAMAAAFGPPSQPVTEVKPHPEPVPAFVPTPGGTGAPWGAVAEFANGTQLLAAAKAALAAGYTHLDAWTPFYVHGMKEAIGRTRSRLPVFTLAGALTGLTAAVVLQFYLMAYYYPTVVGGKEYRSWEAFVPVFFEMTILFAGFFTLFSLIGLCGLPKFFHPLDSHPTFGRSTQGGFFLTVEAKDAKFAPDQTRAFLESLGGKHVAVVEA
;
A
#
# COMPACT_ATOMS: atom_id res chain seq x y z
N MET A 1 -49.64 -10.59 18.35
CA MET A 1 -49.37 -9.82 19.59
C MET A 1 -48.05 -10.34 20.12
N VAL A 2 -46.89 -9.68 20.06
CA VAL A 2 -46.46 -8.27 19.95
C VAL A 2 -45.03 -8.43 19.37
N ARG A 3 -44.63 -8.02 18.15
CA ARG A 3 -44.57 -6.70 17.49
C ARG A 3 -44.16 -5.57 18.45
N GLU A 4 -42.88 -5.54 18.84
CA GLU A 4 -42.09 -4.35 19.20
C GLU A 4 -40.68 -4.76 19.69
N MET A 5 -39.74 -4.90 18.76
CA MET A 5 -38.33 -4.63 19.04
C MET A 5 -37.94 -3.49 18.11
N THR A 6 -38.07 -2.32 18.71
CA THR A 6 -37.70 -0.97 18.27
C THR A 6 -36.72 -0.90 17.09
N THR A 7 -37.31 -0.54 15.96
CA THR A 7 -36.73 0.29 14.92
C THR A 7 -36.03 1.51 15.53
N ALA A 8 -34.69 1.51 15.51
CA ALA A 8 -33.94 2.77 15.53
C ALA A 8 -34.03 3.37 14.13
N THR A 9 -35.05 4.20 13.93
CA THR A 9 -35.15 5.13 12.82
C THR A 9 -33.93 6.04 12.85
N HIS A 10 -33.05 5.94 11.85
CA HIS A 10 -32.10 7.01 11.54
C HIS A 10 -32.92 8.16 10.94
N GLU A 11 -33.59 8.90 11.82
CA GLU A 11 -34.07 10.24 11.50
C GLU A 11 -32.85 11.17 11.40
N THR A 12 -32.90 11.94 10.32
CA THR A 12 -32.03 13.05 9.96
C THR A 12 -31.75 13.96 11.15
N HIS A 13 -30.48 14.14 11.52
CA HIS A 13 -29.90 15.43 11.92
C HIS A 13 -28.37 15.28 12.03
N ASP A 14 -27.68 16.33 11.58
CA ASP A 14 -26.24 16.57 11.71
C ASP A 14 -25.76 16.52 13.18
N THR A 15 -25.53 15.33 13.73
CA THR A 15 -24.77 15.20 14.97
C THR A 15 -23.46 14.45 14.70
N PRO A 16 -22.30 15.15 14.72
CA PRO A 16 -21.01 14.50 14.60
C PRO A 16 -20.80 13.57 15.80
N HIS A 17 -20.63 12.27 15.54
CA HIS A 17 -20.27 11.31 16.57
C HIS A 17 -18.82 11.55 17.02
N GLY A 18 -18.67 12.29 18.11
CA GLY A 18 -17.42 12.62 18.77
C GLY A 18 -17.42 14.08 19.26
N PRO A 19 -16.58 14.46 20.24
CA PRO A 19 -16.38 15.86 20.55
C PRO A 19 -15.94 16.59 19.28
N THR A 20 -16.78 17.50 18.76
CA THR A 20 -16.36 18.47 17.76
C THR A 20 -15.41 19.43 18.42
N PHE A 21 -14.12 19.16 18.30
CA PHE A 21 -13.14 20.22 18.38
C PHE A 21 -13.41 21.10 17.14
N PRO A 22 -13.87 22.35 17.28
CA PRO A 22 -13.84 23.27 16.15
C PRO A 22 -12.37 23.36 15.75
N ASP A 23 -12.04 22.87 14.55
CA ASP A 23 -10.71 23.08 14.00
C ASP A 23 -10.53 24.60 13.93
N PRO A 24 -9.60 25.19 14.69
CA PRO A 24 -9.52 26.65 14.81
C PRO A 24 -9.10 27.30 13.49
N LEU A 25 -8.70 26.50 12.49
CA LEU A 25 -8.22 26.92 11.19
C LEU A 25 -8.88 26.12 10.06
N PRO A 26 -9.21 26.76 8.93
CA PRO A 26 -9.61 26.05 7.72
C PRO A 26 -8.56 25.00 7.35
N ARG A 27 -8.99 23.79 7.00
CA ARG A 27 -8.06 22.76 6.50
C ARG A 27 -7.68 23.10 5.06
N ILE A 28 -6.38 23.11 4.80
CA ILE A 28 -5.83 23.29 3.46
C ILE A 28 -6.23 22.08 2.59
N PRO A 29 -6.66 22.30 1.34
CA PRO A 29 -7.01 21.24 0.42
C PRO A 29 -5.74 20.46 0.07
N LEU A 30 -5.92 19.14 -0.04
CA LEU A 30 -4.81 18.22 -0.32
C LEU A 30 -4.40 18.25 -1.79
N VAL A 31 -5.32 18.63 -2.68
CA VAL A 31 -5.06 18.88 -4.09
C VAL A 31 -5.12 20.38 -4.33
N TRP A 32 -4.08 20.94 -4.92
CA TRP A 32 -3.93 22.37 -5.18
C TRP A 32 -4.34 22.72 -6.61
N GLY A 33 -4.86 23.94 -6.80
CA GLY A 33 -5.28 24.45 -8.10
C GLY A 33 -6.64 23.92 -8.61
N PRO A 34 -7.07 24.34 -9.82
CA PRO A 34 -8.39 24.06 -10.37
C PRO A 34 -8.50 22.62 -10.90
N ALA A 35 -8.50 21.64 -9.99
CA ALA A 35 -8.67 20.23 -10.33
C ALA A 35 -10.15 19.82 -10.31
N ASP A 36 -10.68 19.36 -11.45
CA ASP A 36 -11.95 18.63 -11.59
C ASP A 36 -11.74 17.10 -11.70
N TYR A 37 -12.79 16.28 -11.65
CA TYR A 37 -12.65 14.80 -11.69
C TYR A 37 -12.00 14.30 -12.98
N ASP A 38 -12.29 14.95 -14.10
CA ASP A 38 -11.75 14.59 -15.41
C ASP A 38 -10.28 14.99 -15.55
N SER A 39 -9.88 16.17 -15.05
CA SER A 39 -8.48 16.62 -15.04
C SER A 39 -7.60 15.74 -14.17
N VAL A 40 -8.09 15.25 -13.01
CA VAL A 40 -7.36 14.26 -12.21
C VAL A 40 -7.14 12.98 -13.02
N SER A 41 -8.21 12.44 -13.61
CA SER A 41 -8.13 11.23 -14.44
C SER A 41 -7.15 11.40 -15.60
N ARG A 42 -7.24 12.55 -16.27
CA ARG A 42 -6.43 12.90 -17.43
C ARG A 42 -4.96 13.08 -17.05
N GLN A 43 -4.65 13.88 -16.04
CA GLN A 43 -3.27 14.17 -15.63
C GLN A 43 -2.51 12.89 -15.23
N VAL A 44 -3.16 11.99 -14.47
CA VAL A 44 -2.55 10.72 -14.07
C VAL A 44 -2.47 9.72 -15.23
N SER A 45 -3.53 9.60 -16.04
CA SER A 45 -3.55 8.64 -17.16
C SER A 45 -2.60 9.05 -18.28
N GLU A 46 -2.42 10.34 -18.55
CA GLU A 46 -1.54 10.89 -19.58
C GLU A 46 -0.08 10.41 -19.42
N ILE A 47 0.38 10.16 -18.20
CA ILE A 47 1.72 9.63 -17.90
C ILE A 47 1.92 8.26 -18.56
N THR A 48 0.88 7.42 -18.57
CA THR A 48 0.91 6.09 -19.17
C THR A 48 0.53 6.09 -20.65
N GLU A 49 -0.25 7.08 -21.09
CA GLU A 49 -0.74 7.22 -22.46
C GLU A 49 0.30 7.82 -23.41
N LYS A 50 1.11 8.78 -22.94
CA LYS A 50 2.13 9.42 -23.75
C LYS A 50 3.40 8.56 -23.84
N PRO A 51 4.19 8.69 -24.93
CA PRO A 51 5.53 8.12 -24.96
C PRO A 51 6.36 8.71 -23.81
N GLN A 52 7.23 7.89 -23.22
CA GLN A 52 8.08 8.35 -22.13
C GLN A 52 9.10 9.38 -22.61
N PRO A 53 9.47 10.34 -21.74
CA PRO A 53 10.50 11.31 -22.05
C PRO A 53 11.85 10.64 -22.32
N TYR A 54 12.70 11.31 -23.09
CA TYR A 54 13.98 10.75 -23.54
C TYR A 54 14.92 10.31 -22.42
N TRP A 55 14.89 10.95 -21.24
CA TRP A 55 15.72 10.55 -20.10
C TRP A 55 15.35 9.16 -19.55
N TRP A 56 14.11 8.71 -19.74
CA TRP A 56 13.62 7.45 -19.18
C TRP A 56 14.34 6.24 -19.79
N TRP A 57 14.62 6.26 -21.09
CA TRP A 57 15.29 5.17 -21.80
C TRP A 57 16.72 4.89 -21.35
N PRO A 58 17.65 5.88 -21.29
CA PRO A 58 18.99 5.64 -20.76
C PRO A 58 18.98 5.28 -19.28
N THR A 59 18.05 5.83 -18.47
CA THR A 59 17.91 5.42 -17.07
C THR A 59 17.41 3.97 -16.95
N LEU A 60 16.45 3.54 -17.78
CA LEU A 60 16.02 2.15 -17.82
C LEU A 60 17.16 1.24 -18.26
N LEU A 61 17.90 1.60 -19.31
CA LEU A 61 19.02 0.82 -19.79
C LEU A 61 20.10 0.66 -18.71
N LEU A 62 20.44 1.75 -18.02
CA LEU A 62 21.40 1.73 -16.92
C LEU A 62 20.93 0.81 -15.79
N THR A 63 19.72 1.04 -15.27
CA THR A 63 19.16 0.26 -14.15
C THR A 63 18.96 -1.22 -14.51
N SER A 64 18.58 -1.51 -15.76
CA SER A 64 18.49 -2.88 -16.28
C SER A 64 19.87 -3.53 -16.40
N ALA A 65 20.89 -2.78 -16.84
CA ALA A 65 22.27 -3.27 -16.89
C ALA A 65 22.83 -3.58 -15.49
N LEU A 66 22.54 -2.74 -14.49
CA LEU A 66 22.87 -3.02 -13.09
C LEU A 66 22.14 -4.28 -12.60
N THR A 67 20.86 -4.43 -12.91
CA THR A 67 20.08 -5.65 -12.60
C THR A 67 20.73 -6.90 -13.21
N CYS A 68 21.13 -6.83 -14.48
CA CYS A 68 21.87 -7.91 -15.14
C CYS A 68 23.18 -8.23 -14.41
N GLY A 69 23.90 -7.21 -13.92
CA GLY A 69 25.06 -7.39 -13.06
C GLY A 69 24.76 -8.19 -11.79
N GLY A 70 23.65 -7.88 -11.10
CA GLY A 70 23.17 -8.66 -9.95
C GLY A 70 22.81 -10.10 -10.31
N VAL A 71 22.12 -10.33 -11.44
CA VAL A 71 21.81 -11.69 -11.92
C VAL A 71 23.09 -12.48 -12.24
N LEU A 72 24.10 -11.84 -12.83
CA LEU A 72 25.40 -12.44 -13.08
C LEU A 72 26.14 -12.77 -11.77
N ALA A 73 26.11 -11.87 -10.78
CA ALA A 73 26.68 -12.11 -9.45
C ALA A 73 26.01 -13.31 -8.77
N ALA A 74 24.68 -13.37 -8.75
CA ALA A 74 23.92 -14.49 -8.21
C ALA A 74 24.20 -15.81 -8.96
N THR A 75 24.32 -15.77 -10.29
CA THR A 75 24.66 -16.95 -11.09
C THR A 75 26.07 -17.46 -10.79
N TYR A 76 27.03 -16.54 -10.67
CA TYR A 76 28.40 -16.87 -10.28
C TYR A 76 28.46 -17.47 -8.87
N LEU A 77 27.76 -16.86 -7.92
CA LEU A 77 27.61 -17.36 -6.54
C LEU A 77 27.05 -18.78 -6.51
N ILE A 78 25.94 -19.04 -7.21
CA ILE A 78 25.28 -20.37 -7.20
C ILE A 78 26.17 -21.43 -7.87
N SER A 79 26.90 -21.06 -8.93
CA SER A 79 27.73 -22.00 -9.69
C SER A 79 29.09 -22.31 -9.04
N THR A 80 29.65 -21.40 -8.24
CA THR A 80 30.97 -21.57 -7.62
C THR A 80 30.92 -21.82 -6.10
N GLY A 81 29.83 -21.43 -5.45
CA GLY A 81 29.59 -21.61 -4.02
C GLY A 81 29.65 -20.29 -3.23
N VAL A 82 29.06 -20.31 -2.03
CA VAL A 82 28.90 -19.11 -1.16
C VAL A 82 30.22 -18.47 -0.70
N GLY A 83 31.33 -19.19 -0.76
CA GLY A 83 32.66 -18.67 -0.39
C GLY A 83 33.24 -17.61 -1.33
N VAL A 84 32.55 -17.27 -2.44
CA VAL A 84 32.93 -16.11 -3.26
C VAL A 84 32.50 -14.78 -2.65
N TRP A 85 31.55 -14.79 -1.71
CA TRP A 85 31.30 -13.66 -0.84
C TRP A 85 32.38 -13.53 0.21
N GLY A 86 32.49 -12.34 0.80
CA GLY A 86 33.44 -12.07 1.89
C GLY A 86 33.07 -12.74 3.22
N SER A 87 31.88 -13.37 3.31
CA SER A 87 31.39 -14.06 4.50
C SER A 87 32.30 -15.23 4.84
N ASN A 88 32.76 -15.29 6.08
CA ASN A 88 33.67 -16.32 6.56
C ASN A 88 33.42 -16.60 8.04
N VAL A 89 33.96 -17.65 8.63
CA VAL A 89 33.87 -17.84 10.10
C VAL A 89 34.83 -16.86 10.78
N PRO A 90 34.39 -16.03 11.75
CA PRO A 90 33.12 -16.07 12.50
C PRO A 90 31.96 -15.27 11.88
N VAL A 91 32.22 -14.32 10.99
CA VAL A 91 31.20 -13.47 10.34
C VAL A 91 30.53 -14.19 9.16
N ALA A 92 29.71 -15.19 9.50
CA ALA A 92 29.02 -16.01 8.50
C ALA A 92 27.90 -15.27 7.76
N TRP A 93 27.41 -14.15 8.32
CA TRP A 93 26.44 -13.24 7.71
C TRP A 93 27.00 -11.82 7.70
N ALA A 94 26.84 -11.15 6.56
CA ALA A 94 27.30 -9.79 6.37
C ALA A 94 26.41 -9.08 5.34
N PHE A 95 26.90 -8.81 4.12
CA PHE A 95 26.17 -8.06 3.09
C PHE A 95 24.85 -8.72 2.69
N ASP A 96 24.82 -10.04 2.63
CA ASP A 96 23.63 -10.83 2.32
C ASP A 96 22.45 -10.51 3.25
N ILE A 97 22.58 -10.78 4.54
CA ILE A 97 21.52 -10.53 5.52
C ILE A 97 21.35 -9.03 5.78
N THR A 98 22.42 -8.22 5.70
CA THR A 98 22.31 -6.75 5.80
C THR A 98 21.37 -6.20 4.74
N ASN A 99 21.56 -6.58 3.47
CA ASN A 99 20.73 -6.15 2.36
C ASN A 99 19.32 -6.71 2.45
N PHE A 100 19.16 -7.96 2.86
CA PHE A 100 17.86 -8.57 3.12
C PHE A 100 17.02 -7.74 4.11
N VAL A 101 17.54 -7.48 5.32
CA VAL A 101 16.81 -6.72 6.35
C VAL A 101 16.61 -5.27 5.93
N PHE A 102 17.56 -4.68 5.20
CA PHE A 102 17.44 -3.34 4.63
C PHE A 102 16.26 -3.24 3.65
N TRP A 103 16.17 -4.16 2.68
CA TRP A 103 15.11 -4.17 1.68
C TRP A 103 13.72 -4.51 2.26
N ILE A 104 13.64 -5.47 3.19
CA ILE A 104 12.39 -5.70 3.94
C ILE A 104 11.99 -4.45 4.71
N GLY A 105 12.95 -3.81 5.40
CA GLY A 105 12.75 -2.57 6.14
C GLY A 105 12.14 -1.46 5.28
N ILE A 106 12.73 -1.20 4.10
CA ILE A 106 12.19 -0.23 3.13
C ILE A 106 10.74 -0.56 2.74
N GLY A 107 10.44 -1.85 2.59
CA GLY A 107 9.12 -2.31 2.21
C GLY A 107 8.01 -1.93 3.18
N HIS A 108 8.29 -1.68 4.47
CA HIS A 108 7.25 -1.46 5.49
C HIS A 108 6.58 -0.08 5.45
N ALA A 109 7.25 0.95 4.91
CA ALA A 109 6.63 2.28 4.87
C ALA A 109 5.40 2.33 3.95
N GLY A 110 5.40 1.60 2.84
CA GLY A 110 4.29 1.63 1.89
C GLY A 110 3.00 1.03 2.45
N THR A 111 3.09 -0.08 3.16
CA THR A 111 1.97 -0.73 3.85
C THR A 111 1.50 0.06 5.07
N LEU A 112 2.40 0.75 5.78
CA LEU A 112 1.99 1.72 6.82
C LEU A 112 1.18 2.88 6.21
N ILE A 113 1.65 3.47 5.11
CA ILE A 113 0.97 4.58 4.43
C ILE A 113 -0.41 4.15 3.91
N SER A 114 -0.54 2.95 3.37
CA SER A 114 -1.80 2.47 2.79
C SER A 114 -2.78 1.88 3.81
N ALA A 115 -2.31 1.17 4.84
CA ALA A 115 -3.16 0.49 5.81
C ALA A 115 -3.35 1.31 7.10
N ILE A 116 -2.26 1.65 7.80
CA ILE A 116 -2.33 2.29 9.12
C ILE A 116 -2.94 3.68 9.01
N LEU A 117 -2.49 4.49 8.06
CA LEU A 117 -3.08 5.82 7.84
C LEU A 117 -4.53 5.77 7.33
N PHE A 118 -4.93 4.68 6.65
CA PHE A 118 -6.33 4.47 6.29
C PHE A 118 -7.20 4.25 7.52
N LEU A 119 -6.74 3.42 8.48
CA LEU A 119 -7.44 3.21 9.75
C LEU A 119 -7.56 4.50 10.57
N PHE A 120 -6.52 5.34 10.57
CA PHE A 120 -6.56 6.68 11.19
C PHE A 120 -7.33 7.73 10.36
N ARG A 121 -7.96 7.33 9.24
CA ARG A 121 -8.73 8.19 8.33
C ARG A 121 -7.96 9.43 7.87
N GLN A 122 -6.64 9.30 7.70
CA GLN A 122 -5.79 10.39 7.26
C GLN A 122 -5.92 10.57 5.75
N LYS A 123 -6.59 11.65 5.33
CA LYS A 123 -6.91 11.91 3.91
C LYS A 123 -5.68 12.20 3.05
N TRP A 124 -4.56 12.68 3.61
CA TRP A 124 -3.36 13.04 2.85
C TRP A 124 -2.65 11.84 2.21
N ARG A 125 -2.89 10.61 2.69
CA ARG A 125 -2.27 9.42 2.11
C ARG A 125 -2.69 9.15 0.65
N THR A 126 -3.85 9.65 0.21
CA THR A 126 -4.49 9.27 -1.07
C THR A 126 -3.67 9.61 -2.30
N SER A 127 -2.81 10.63 -2.22
CA SER A 127 -1.93 11.02 -3.32
C SER A 127 -0.64 10.20 -3.41
N ILE A 128 -0.32 9.40 -2.38
CA ILE A 128 0.97 8.70 -2.23
C ILE A 128 0.79 7.18 -2.12
N ASN A 129 -0.36 6.70 -1.63
CA ASN A 129 -0.60 5.29 -1.30
C ASN A 129 -0.21 4.33 -2.43
N ARG A 130 -0.71 4.52 -3.65
CA ARG A 130 -0.46 3.62 -4.80
C ARG A 130 1.03 3.48 -5.13
N PHE A 131 1.75 4.59 -5.11
CA PHE A 131 3.19 4.61 -5.33
C PHE A 131 3.94 3.90 -4.20
N SER A 132 3.55 4.17 -2.96
CA SER A 132 4.20 3.58 -1.79
C SER A 132 3.92 2.06 -1.67
N GLU A 133 2.71 1.60 -2.01
CA GLU A 133 2.36 0.18 -2.09
C GLU A 133 3.17 -0.56 -3.16
N ALA A 134 3.34 0.05 -4.35
CA ALA A 134 4.19 -0.52 -5.40
C ALA A 134 5.67 -0.62 -4.94
N MET A 135 6.16 0.41 -4.27
CA MET A 135 7.50 0.41 -3.68
C MET A 135 7.70 -0.73 -2.69
N THR A 136 6.70 -1.02 -1.85
CA THR A 136 6.74 -2.18 -0.94
C THR A 136 6.98 -3.48 -1.71
N ILE A 137 6.19 -3.72 -2.76
CA ILE A 137 6.28 -4.96 -3.54
C ILE A 137 7.68 -5.10 -4.16
N PHE A 138 8.21 -4.03 -4.74
CA PHE A 138 9.53 -4.07 -5.38
C PHE A 138 10.67 -4.27 -4.36
N ALA A 139 10.59 -3.60 -3.21
CA ALA A 139 11.57 -3.78 -2.14
C ALA A 139 11.53 -5.22 -1.59
N VAL A 140 10.35 -5.79 -1.40
CA VAL A 140 10.19 -7.19 -0.96
C VAL A 140 10.71 -8.16 -2.02
N MET A 141 10.54 -7.88 -3.32
CA MET A 141 11.14 -8.70 -4.38
C MET A 141 12.67 -8.69 -4.32
N CYS A 142 13.30 -7.54 -4.06
CA CYS A 142 14.75 -7.46 -3.84
C CYS A 142 15.18 -8.24 -2.59
N ALA A 143 14.45 -8.10 -1.48
CA ALA A 143 14.73 -8.84 -0.26
C ALA A 143 14.61 -10.36 -0.43
N PHE A 144 13.57 -10.82 -1.12
CA PHE A 144 13.24 -12.26 -1.25
C PHE A 144 14.31 -13.06 -2.00
N ILE A 145 15.18 -12.39 -2.76
CA ILE A 145 16.33 -13.02 -3.43
C ILE A 145 17.28 -13.63 -2.39
N TYR A 146 17.54 -12.92 -1.29
CA TYR A 146 18.57 -13.29 -0.32
C TYR A 146 18.32 -14.63 0.38
N PRO A 147 17.15 -14.89 1.01
CA PRO A 147 16.85 -16.21 1.60
C PRO A 147 17.04 -17.39 0.64
N GLY A 148 16.87 -17.14 -0.67
CA GLY A 148 17.18 -18.10 -1.70
C GLY A 148 18.68 -18.27 -1.93
N ILE A 149 19.40 -17.19 -2.27
CA ILE A 149 20.78 -17.28 -2.78
C ILE A 149 21.85 -17.36 -1.68
N HIS A 150 21.54 -16.94 -0.44
CA HIS A 150 22.53 -16.93 0.64
C HIS A 150 22.79 -18.33 1.22
N VAL A 151 21.96 -19.33 0.90
CA VAL A 151 22.17 -20.69 1.37
C VAL A 151 23.18 -21.41 0.48
N GLY A 152 24.07 -22.20 1.09
CA GLY A 152 25.10 -22.94 0.35
C GLY A 152 24.56 -23.95 -0.67
N ARG A 153 23.28 -24.37 -0.55
CA ARG A 153 22.63 -25.33 -1.46
C ARG A 153 21.29 -24.78 -1.95
N PHE A 154 21.35 -23.80 -2.86
CA PHE A 154 20.19 -23.13 -3.44
C PHE A 154 19.07 -24.08 -3.91
N TRP A 155 19.42 -25.20 -4.55
CA TRP A 155 18.44 -26.18 -5.07
C TRP A 155 17.65 -26.94 -3.99
N TYR A 156 18.00 -26.79 -2.71
CA TYR A 156 17.23 -27.33 -1.58
C TYR A 156 16.37 -26.30 -0.86
N VAL A 157 16.29 -25.05 -1.31
CA VAL A 157 15.46 -24.00 -0.68
C VAL A 157 13.98 -24.42 -0.56
N TRP A 158 13.49 -25.24 -1.48
CA TRP A 158 12.12 -25.77 -1.42
C TRP A 158 11.85 -26.66 -0.19
N PHE A 159 12.88 -27.19 0.49
CA PHE A 159 12.74 -27.89 1.76
C PHE A 159 12.24 -26.98 2.90
N SER A 160 12.21 -25.65 2.72
CA SER A 160 11.57 -24.75 3.69
C SER A 160 10.04 -24.80 3.63
N ILE A 161 9.46 -25.34 2.55
CA ILE A 161 8.01 -25.44 2.38
C ILE A 161 7.51 -26.76 3.01
N PRO A 162 6.49 -26.74 3.89
CA PRO A 162 5.94 -27.95 4.50
C PRO A 162 5.12 -28.78 3.52
N LEU A 163 5.84 -29.50 2.65
CA LEU A 163 5.30 -30.43 1.67
C LEU A 163 5.63 -31.88 2.06
N PRO A 164 4.66 -32.81 1.94
CA PRO A 164 4.95 -34.23 2.01
C PRO A 164 6.01 -34.60 0.97
N ASN A 165 7.06 -35.29 1.40
CA ASN A 165 8.14 -35.75 0.53
C ASN A 165 8.42 -37.24 0.78
N ALA A 166 9.16 -37.87 -0.15
CA ALA A 166 9.47 -39.29 -0.11
C ALA A 166 10.28 -39.73 1.13
N ASN A 167 10.98 -38.79 1.77
CA ASN A 167 11.80 -39.08 2.94
C ASN A 167 11.02 -38.93 4.26
N HIS A 168 9.73 -38.56 4.20
CA HIS A 168 8.90 -38.32 5.39
C HIS A 168 9.48 -37.29 6.38
N ILE A 169 10.32 -36.36 5.89
CA ILE A 169 10.95 -35.31 6.69
C ILE A 169 10.14 -34.02 6.63
N TRP A 170 10.13 -33.27 7.73
CA TRP A 170 9.40 -32.02 7.87
C TRP A 170 10.27 -30.95 8.52
N GLN A 171 9.83 -29.69 8.41
CA GLN A 171 10.55 -28.51 8.87
C GLN A 171 10.40 -28.33 10.38
N ASN A 172 11.37 -27.65 10.98
CA ASN A 172 11.33 -27.27 12.38
C ASN A 172 10.72 -25.88 12.55
N PHE A 173 9.50 -25.84 13.11
CA PHE A 173 8.75 -24.59 13.36
C PHE A 173 9.25 -23.77 14.55
N ARG A 174 10.40 -24.12 15.14
CA ARG A 174 11.02 -23.35 16.24
C ARG A 174 12.14 -22.41 15.79
N SER A 175 12.53 -22.51 14.52
CA SER A 175 13.59 -21.71 13.92
C SER A 175 13.03 -20.38 13.39
N PRO A 176 13.57 -19.24 13.84
CA PRO A 176 13.22 -17.91 13.31
C PRO A 176 13.34 -17.80 11.78
N LEU A 177 14.36 -18.40 11.18
CA LEU A 177 14.52 -18.45 9.71
C LEU A 177 13.33 -19.09 8.98
N LEU A 178 12.65 -20.07 9.60
CA LEU A 178 11.43 -20.62 9.01
C LEU A 178 10.25 -19.65 9.17
N TRP A 179 10.18 -18.93 10.30
CA TRP A 179 9.16 -17.90 10.51
C TRP A 179 9.30 -16.79 9.48
N ASP A 180 10.52 -16.39 9.15
CA ASP A 180 10.86 -15.45 8.08
C ASP A 180 10.28 -15.87 6.73
N PHE A 181 10.43 -17.15 6.37
CA PHE A 181 9.85 -17.69 5.15
C PHE A 181 8.32 -17.49 5.09
N PHE A 182 7.60 -17.79 6.18
CA PHE A 182 6.15 -17.57 6.26
C PHE A 182 5.79 -16.08 6.28
N ALA A 183 6.50 -15.28 7.06
CA ALA A 183 6.24 -13.86 7.24
C ALA A 183 6.42 -13.10 5.92
N ILE A 184 7.52 -13.33 5.21
CA ILE A 184 7.79 -12.60 3.97
C ILE A 184 6.89 -13.08 2.83
N SER A 185 6.63 -14.40 2.74
CA SER A 185 5.69 -14.93 1.74
C SER A 185 4.28 -14.38 1.95
N THR A 186 3.83 -14.30 3.20
CA THR A 186 2.53 -13.70 3.56
C THR A 186 2.53 -12.22 3.29
N TYR A 187 3.59 -11.50 3.68
CA TYR A 187 3.74 -10.08 3.47
C TYR A 187 3.70 -9.70 1.98
N PHE A 188 4.47 -10.40 1.14
CA PHE A 188 4.46 -10.21 -0.30
C PHE A 188 3.07 -10.47 -0.89
N THR A 189 2.45 -11.60 -0.54
CA THR A 189 1.16 -12.01 -1.08
C THR A 189 0.05 -11.04 -0.71
N ILE A 190 -0.04 -10.65 0.57
CA ILE A 190 -1.07 -9.72 1.06
C ILE A 190 -0.85 -8.32 0.52
N SER A 191 0.40 -7.85 0.45
CA SER A 191 0.73 -6.55 -0.16
C SER A 191 0.34 -6.52 -1.64
N LEU A 192 0.61 -7.61 -2.38
CA LEU A 192 0.22 -7.74 -3.78
C LEU A 192 -1.30 -7.74 -3.95
N ILE A 193 -2.03 -8.51 -3.13
CA ILE A 193 -3.51 -8.54 -3.15
C ILE A 193 -4.08 -7.16 -2.83
N PHE A 194 -3.56 -6.50 -1.78
CA PHE A 194 -4.05 -5.20 -1.33
C PHE A 194 -3.80 -4.10 -2.38
N TRP A 195 -2.60 -4.07 -2.95
CA TRP A 195 -2.25 -3.16 -4.04
C TRP A 195 -3.05 -3.44 -5.31
N TYR A 196 -3.22 -4.71 -5.69
CA TYR A 196 -3.99 -5.09 -6.87
C TYR A 196 -5.46 -4.71 -6.73
N ILE A 197 -6.10 -5.01 -5.60
CA ILE A 197 -7.49 -4.59 -5.34
C ILE A 197 -7.60 -3.08 -5.45
N GLY A 198 -6.69 -2.34 -4.81
CA GLY A 198 -6.64 -0.88 -4.89
C GLY A 198 -6.58 -0.36 -6.33
N LEU A 199 -5.90 -1.10 -7.20
CA LEU A 199 -5.63 -0.72 -8.59
C LEU A 199 -6.81 -1.03 -9.54
N ILE A 200 -7.75 -1.92 -9.17
CA ILE A 200 -8.89 -2.33 -10.01
C ILE A 200 -9.70 -1.13 -10.57
N PRO A 201 -10.11 -0.12 -9.77
CA PRO A 201 -10.87 1.02 -10.29
C PRO A 201 -10.06 1.89 -11.27
N ASP A 202 -8.78 2.06 -11.01
CA ASP A 202 -7.88 2.87 -11.83
C ASP A 202 -7.58 2.17 -13.17
N LEU A 203 -7.44 0.84 -13.18
CA LEU A 203 -7.34 0.04 -14.41
C LEU A 203 -8.61 0.11 -15.26
N GLY A 204 -9.79 0.18 -14.62
CA GLY A 204 -11.05 0.45 -15.31
C GLY A 204 -11.01 1.79 -16.06
N THR A 205 -10.46 2.83 -15.42
CA THR A 205 -10.26 4.14 -16.05
C THR A 205 -9.29 4.06 -17.25
N LEU A 206 -8.16 3.35 -17.11
CA LEU A 206 -7.19 3.18 -18.20
C LEU A 206 -7.74 2.35 -19.37
N ARG A 207 -8.59 1.35 -19.09
CA ARG A 207 -9.32 0.57 -20.10
C ARG A 207 -10.22 1.49 -20.93
N ASP A 208 -11.02 2.32 -20.28
CA ASP A 208 -12.03 3.16 -20.94
C ASP A 208 -11.39 4.31 -21.74
N ARG A 209 -10.15 4.67 -21.42
CA ARG A 209 -9.36 5.67 -22.16
C ARG A 209 -8.43 5.09 -23.22
N ALA A 210 -8.23 3.78 -23.25
CA ALA A 210 -7.28 3.14 -24.16
C ALA A 210 -7.74 3.25 -25.62
N LYS A 211 -6.90 3.84 -26.48
CA LYS A 211 -7.16 3.95 -27.92
C LYS A 211 -6.82 2.68 -28.71
N SER A 212 -5.89 1.86 -28.23
CA SER A 212 -5.49 0.63 -28.91
C SER A 212 -6.21 -0.59 -28.34
N ARG A 213 -6.64 -1.48 -29.23
CA ARG A 213 -7.40 -2.68 -28.84
C ARG A 213 -6.63 -3.59 -27.89
N ALA A 214 -5.32 -3.78 -28.14
CA ALA A 214 -4.46 -4.57 -27.26
C ALA A 214 -4.40 -4.00 -25.84
N ARG A 215 -4.24 -2.69 -25.69
CA ARG A 215 -4.18 -2.03 -24.38
C ARG A 215 -5.53 -2.07 -23.66
N GLN A 216 -6.63 -1.90 -24.41
CA GLN A 216 -7.98 -2.06 -23.90
C GLN A 216 -8.24 -3.49 -23.39
N MET A 217 -7.77 -4.51 -24.11
CA MET A 217 -7.88 -5.91 -23.68
C MET A 217 -7.07 -6.18 -22.40
N VAL A 218 -5.79 -5.76 -22.35
CA VAL A 218 -4.93 -5.96 -21.17
C VAL A 218 -5.55 -5.30 -19.94
N PHE A 219 -5.92 -4.02 -20.02
CA PHE A 219 -6.56 -3.35 -18.88
C PHE A 219 -7.97 -3.87 -18.61
N GLY A 220 -8.69 -4.35 -19.63
CA GLY A 220 -9.99 -5.00 -19.46
C GLY A 220 -9.92 -6.28 -18.64
N VAL A 221 -8.91 -7.11 -18.91
CA VAL A 221 -8.61 -8.32 -18.12
C VAL A 221 -8.20 -7.93 -16.71
N LEU A 222 -7.24 -7.02 -16.55
CA LEU A 222 -6.72 -6.62 -15.24
C LEU A 222 -7.76 -5.90 -14.37
N ALA A 223 -8.69 -5.14 -14.96
CA ALA A 223 -9.78 -4.49 -14.25
C ALA A 223 -10.94 -5.44 -13.89
N LEU A 224 -10.91 -6.70 -14.33
CA LEU A 224 -11.93 -7.73 -14.10
C LEU A 224 -13.36 -7.32 -14.52
N GLY A 225 -13.52 -6.30 -15.37
CA GLY A 225 -14.83 -5.74 -15.71
C GLY A 225 -15.37 -4.69 -14.72
N TRP A 226 -14.50 -4.02 -13.97
CA TRP A 226 -14.90 -2.91 -13.10
C TRP A 226 -15.50 -1.73 -13.89
N ARG A 227 -16.59 -1.15 -13.38
CA ARG A 227 -17.36 -0.04 -13.99
C ARG A 227 -17.86 0.99 -12.98
N GLY A 228 -17.43 0.90 -11.71
CA GLY A 228 -17.85 1.86 -10.68
C GLY A 228 -19.30 1.72 -10.18
N SER A 229 -19.93 0.55 -10.33
CA SER A 229 -21.25 0.28 -9.71
C SER A 229 -21.20 0.45 -8.19
N THR A 230 -22.28 0.97 -7.61
CA THR A 230 -22.46 1.06 -6.16
C THR A 230 -22.44 -0.32 -5.50
N ARG A 231 -22.87 -1.37 -6.22
CA ARG A 231 -22.74 -2.76 -5.76
C ARG A 231 -21.28 -3.15 -5.59
N HIS A 232 -20.43 -2.75 -6.55
CA HIS A 232 -19.00 -3.00 -6.46
C HIS A 232 -18.35 -2.19 -5.34
N TRP A 233 -18.62 -0.89 -5.29
CA TRP A 233 -18.06 0.01 -4.27
C TRP A 233 -18.40 -0.43 -2.84
N ARG A 234 -19.63 -0.91 -2.61
CA ARG A 234 -20.06 -1.45 -1.32
C ARG A 234 -19.17 -2.59 -0.82
N HIS A 235 -18.79 -3.50 -1.71
CA HIS A 235 -17.95 -4.65 -1.33
C HIS A 235 -16.47 -4.25 -1.26
N TYR A 236 -16.03 -3.38 -2.18
CA TYR A 236 -14.68 -2.86 -2.25
C TYR A 236 -14.27 -2.10 -0.98
N GLU A 237 -15.09 -1.17 -0.47
CA GLU A 237 -14.75 -0.39 0.72
C GLU A 237 -14.54 -1.30 1.94
N VAL A 238 -15.39 -2.32 2.08
CA VAL A 238 -15.28 -3.31 3.15
C VAL A 238 -14.06 -4.20 2.96
N ALA A 239 -13.78 -4.65 1.73
CA ALA A 239 -12.58 -5.44 1.43
C ALA A 239 -11.30 -4.66 1.75
N TYR A 240 -11.22 -3.40 1.31
CA TYR A 240 -10.08 -2.53 1.57
C TYR A 240 -9.90 -2.29 3.08
N LEU A 241 -10.99 -2.08 3.82
CA LEU A 241 -10.95 -1.96 5.28
C LEU A 241 -10.48 -3.23 5.98
N MET A 242 -10.96 -4.41 5.56
CA MET A 242 -10.51 -5.69 6.11
C MET A 242 -9.01 -5.89 5.86
N LEU A 243 -8.54 -5.67 4.63
CA LEU A 243 -7.13 -5.81 4.27
C LEU A 243 -6.24 -4.78 4.98
N ALA A 244 -6.70 -3.54 5.16
CA ALA A 244 -5.97 -2.55 5.97
C ALA A 244 -5.88 -2.99 7.44
N GLY A 245 -6.97 -3.53 8.00
CA GLY A 245 -7.03 -4.08 9.35
C GLY A 245 -6.09 -5.27 9.54
N LEU A 246 -6.01 -6.17 8.56
CA LEU A 246 -5.11 -7.33 8.55
C LEU A 246 -3.65 -6.94 8.31
N SER A 247 -3.38 -5.99 7.41
CA SER A 247 -2.03 -5.57 7.05
C SER A 247 -1.34 -4.77 8.15
N THR A 248 -2.10 -4.08 9.00
CA THR A 248 -1.53 -3.28 10.11
C THR A 248 -0.71 -4.13 11.10
N PRO A 249 -1.26 -5.20 11.71
CA PRO A 249 -0.47 -6.06 12.58
C PRO A 249 0.55 -6.90 11.79
N LEU A 250 0.31 -7.21 10.51
CA LEU A 250 1.28 -7.87 9.63
C LEU A 250 2.57 -7.05 9.46
N VAL A 251 2.45 -5.74 9.26
CA VAL A 251 3.61 -4.84 9.15
C VAL A 251 4.45 -4.87 10.42
N LEU A 252 3.81 -4.95 11.59
CA LEU A 252 4.50 -5.02 12.86
C LEU A 252 5.11 -6.42 13.09
N SER A 253 4.42 -7.49 12.69
CA SER A 253 4.90 -8.87 12.89
C SER A 253 6.10 -9.18 12.01
N VAL A 254 6.04 -8.90 10.71
CA VAL A 254 7.05 -9.35 9.74
C VAL A 254 8.44 -8.83 10.10
N HIS A 255 8.56 -7.54 10.40
CA HIS A 255 9.85 -6.96 10.76
C HIS A 255 10.28 -7.32 12.19
N SER A 256 9.33 -7.66 13.06
CA SER A 256 9.62 -8.26 14.37
C SER A 256 10.14 -9.70 14.24
N VAL A 257 9.63 -10.47 13.27
CA VAL A 257 10.07 -11.84 12.98
C VAL A 257 11.49 -11.85 12.43
N VAL A 258 11.79 -10.97 11.48
CA VAL A 258 13.16 -10.75 11.00
C VAL A 258 14.08 -10.30 12.14
N SER A 259 13.58 -9.50 13.07
CA SER A 259 14.33 -9.13 14.27
C SER A 259 14.58 -10.31 15.23
N PHE A 260 13.71 -11.32 15.26
CA PHE A 260 13.88 -12.49 16.11
C PHE A 260 15.04 -13.39 15.66
N ASP A 261 15.46 -13.33 14.40
CA ASP A 261 16.67 -14.00 13.92
C ASP A 261 17.91 -13.62 14.73
N PHE A 262 17.98 -12.35 15.17
CA PHE A 262 19.06 -11.84 16.00
C PHE A 262 18.70 -11.95 17.49
N ALA A 263 17.52 -11.44 17.88
CA ALA A 263 17.14 -11.28 19.29
C ALA A 263 17.08 -12.61 20.07
N THR A 264 16.79 -13.72 19.38
CA THR A 264 16.70 -15.04 20.01
C THR A 264 18.03 -15.79 20.03
N SER A 265 19.08 -15.24 19.41
CA SER A 265 20.45 -15.73 19.52
C SER A 265 21.03 -15.46 20.91
N LEU A 266 22.15 -16.10 21.24
CA LEU A 266 22.89 -15.88 22.49
C LEU A 266 24.04 -14.87 22.32
N ILE A 267 24.26 -14.36 21.11
CA ILE A 267 25.42 -13.52 20.78
C ILE A 267 25.31 -12.15 21.49
N PRO A 268 26.39 -11.66 22.13
CA PRO A 268 26.37 -10.36 22.78
C PRO A 268 26.12 -9.22 21.78
N GLY A 269 25.25 -8.29 22.16
CA GLY A 269 24.76 -7.24 21.28
C GLY A 269 23.72 -7.68 20.25
N TRP A 270 23.34 -8.96 20.21
CA TRP A 270 22.12 -9.46 19.53
C TRP A 270 21.04 -9.88 20.53
N HIS A 271 21.41 -10.53 21.63
CA HIS A 271 20.47 -11.03 22.62
C HIS A 271 19.83 -9.89 23.42
N THR A 272 18.76 -9.29 22.89
CA THR A 272 18.04 -8.19 23.54
C THR A 272 16.56 -8.18 23.19
N THR A 273 15.74 -7.73 24.14
CA THR A 273 14.29 -7.69 24.01
C THR A 273 13.77 -6.43 23.33
N ILE A 274 14.61 -5.40 23.17
CA ILE A 274 14.19 -4.13 22.53
C ILE A 274 14.16 -4.23 21.00
N PHE A 275 14.83 -5.23 20.41
CA PHE A 275 15.00 -5.31 18.97
C PHE A 275 13.69 -5.33 18.17
N PRO A 276 12.65 -6.11 18.49
CA PRO A 276 11.45 -6.15 17.66
C PRO A 276 10.79 -4.77 17.44
N PRO A 277 10.45 -3.98 18.48
CA PRO A 277 9.89 -2.64 18.26
C PRO A 277 10.90 -1.64 17.69
N TYR A 278 12.19 -1.78 18.01
CA TYR A 278 13.25 -0.92 17.49
C TYR A 278 13.46 -1.11 15.99
N PHE A 279 13.54 -2.36 15.52
CA PHE A 279 13.67 -2.71 14.12
C PHE A 279 12.45 -2.18 13.35
N VAL A 280 11.23 -2.30 13.88
CA VAL A 280 10.01 -1.77 13.26
C VAL A 280 10.09 -0.25 13.12
N ALA A 281 10.54 0.47 14.16
CA ALA A 281 10.73 1.92 14.08
C ALA A 281 11.77 2.31 13.00
N GLY A 282 12.88 1.56 12.92
CA GLY A 282 13.89 1.72 11.89
C GLY A 282 13.37 1.45 10.48
N ALA A 283 12.53 0.43 10.30
CA ALA A 283 11.88 0.11 9.02
C ALA A 283 10.99 1.27 8.54
N ILE A 284 10.21 1.86 9.44
CA ILE A 284 9.39 3.03 9.12
C ILE A 284 10.28 4.22 8.75
N PHE A 285 11.32 4.48 9.55
CA PHE A 285 12.25 5.59 9.34
C PHE A 285 12.95 5.53 7.97
N GLY A 286 13.58 4.39 7.63
CA GLY A 286 14.22 4.17 6.33
C GLY A 286 13.23 4.07 5.17
N GLY A 287 12.08 3.42 5.37
CA GLY A 287 11.07 3.29 4.31
C GLY A 287 10.47 4.64 3.90
N PHE A 288 10.12 5.53 4.84
CA PHE A 288 9.64 6.88 4.50
C PHE A 288 10.71 7.71 3.77
N ALA A 289 11.97 7.55 4.16
CA ALA A 289 13.10 8.18 3.48
C ALA A 289 13.20 7.69 2.02
N MET A 290 13.09 6.38 1.77
CA MET A 290 13.07 5.83 0.41
C MET A 290 11.85 6.28 -0.40
N VAL A 291 10.64 6.36 0.18
CA VAL A 291 9.47 6.91 -0.53
C VAL A 291 9.75 8.33 -1.00
N LEU A 292 10.30 9.19 -0.15
CA LEU A 292 10.65 10.57 -0.54
C LEU A 292 11.77 10.63 -1.59
N GLN A 293 12.76 9.74 -1.48
CA GLN A 293 13.88 9.64 -2.43
C GLN A 293 13.39 9.44 -3.87
N VAL A 294 12.37 8.60 -4.07
CA VAL A 294 11.84 8.30 -5.41
C VAL A 294 10.66 9.21 -5.80
N MET A 295 9.82 9.58 -4.84
CA MET A 295 8.62 10.39 -5.09
C MET A 295 8.96 11.84 -5.44
N ILE A 296 9.96 12.46 -4.81
CA ILE A 296 10.27 13.88 -5.07
C ILE A 296 10.73 14.10 -6.53
N PRO A 297 11.65 13.29 -7.10
CA PRO A 297 12.00 13.39 -8.51
C PRO A 297 10.82 13.08 -9.42
N ALA A 298 10.05 12.01 -9.13
CA ALA A 298 8.90 11.63 -9.94
C ALA A 298 7.82 12.73 -9.98
N ARG A 299 7.57 13.39 -8.84
CA ARG A 299 6.70 14.55 -8.72
C ARG A 299 7.13 15.69 -9.65
N ALA A 300 8.41 16.04 -9.66
CA ALA A 300 8.94 17.15 -10.45
C ALA A 300 8.94 16.83 -11.96
N VAL A 301 9.30 15.60 -12.33
CA VAL A 301 9.41 15.19 -13.73
C VAL A 301 8.04 15.06 -14.40
N TYR A 302 7.05 14.48 -13.71
CA TYR A 302 5.70 14.29 -14.23
C TYR A 302 4.74 15.44 -13.88
N LYS A 303 5.25 16.53 -13.29
CA LYS A 303 4.48 17.74 -12.94
C LYS A 303 3.24 17.43 -12.08
N LEU A 304 3.45 16.67 -11.01
CA LEU A 304 2.41 16.25 -10.06
C LEU A 304 2.40 17.13 -8.79
N GLU A 305 2.95 18.34 -8.85
CA GLU A 305 3.09 19.24 -7.70
C GLU A 305 1.75 19.64 -7.07
N ASN A 306 0.69 19.59 -7.86
CA ASN A 306 -0.68 19.88 -7.46
C ASN A 306 -1.34 18.74 -6.65
N MET A 307 -0.96 17.48 -6.87
CA MET A 307 -1.51 16.32 -6.14
C MET A 307 -0.59 15.88 -5.00
N VAL A 308 0.72 15.78 -5.28
CA VAL A 308 1.75 15.49 -4.28
C VAL A 308 2.33 16.82 -3.84
N THR A 309 1.61 17.51 -2.95
CA THR A 309 1.97 18.87 -2.52
C THR A 309 3.13 18.89 -1.52
N VAL A 310 3.71 20.07 -1.27
CA VAL A 310 4.76 20.25 -0.24
C VAL A 310 4.25 19.85 1.15
N LYS A 311 2.93 19.90 1.39
CA LYS A 311 2.35 19.45 2.65
C LYS A 311 2.56 17.96 2.90
N HIS A 312 2.46 17.15 1.84
CA HIS A 312 2.71 15.72 1.93
C HIS A 312 4.17 15.46 2.33
N ILE A 313 5.12 16.18 1.73
CA ILE A 313 6.54 16.10 2.07
C ILE A 313 6.79 16.52 3.52
N ASP A 314 6.22 17.65 3.97
CA ASP A 314 6.35 18.14 5.35
C ASP A 314 5.86 17.12 6.39
N VAL A 315 4.71 16.48 6.13
CA VAL A 315 4.16 15.46 7.03
C VAL A 315 5.02 14.21 7.04
N MET A 316 5.52 13.74 5.88
CA MET A 316 6.42 12.60 5.81
C MET A 316 7.75 12.87 6.53
N CYS A 317 8.33 14.07 6.40
CA CYS A 317 9.52 14.46 7.18
C CYS A 317 9.27 14.43 8.69
N LYS A 318 8.06 14.75 9.16
CA LYS A 318 7.69 14.63 10.58
C LYS A 318 7.64 13.17 11.05
N PHE A 319 7.18 12.25 10.20
CA PHE A 319 7.27 10.81 10.48
C PHE A 319 8.72 10.35 10.60
N ILE A 320 9.58 10.75 9.66
CA ILE A 320 11.02 10.45 9.69
C ILE A 320 11.66 11.02 10.96
N MET A 321 11.35 12.26 11.32
CA MET A 321 11.87 12.88 12.54
C MET A 321 11.42 12.11 13.80
N ALA A 322 10.12 11.80 13.92
CA ALA A 322 9.58 11.10 15.09
C ALA A 322 10.13 9.67 15.25
N THR A 323 10.24 8.94 14.15
CA THR A 323 10.79 7.57 14.16
C THR A 323 12.30 7.58 14.34
N GLY A 324 13.01 8.52 13.74
CA GLY A 324 14.45 8.74 13.95
C GLY A 324 14.78 9.04 15.42
N THR A 325 13.95 9.80 16.13
CA THR A 325 14.15 10.01 17.58
C THR A 325 13.87 8.76 18.41
N ILE A 326 12.92 7.91 18.01
CA ILE A 326 12.66 6.62 18.69
C ILE A 326 13.84 5.67 18.49
N VAL A 327 14.35 5.58 17.25
CA VAL A 327 15.57 4.83 16.90
C VAL A 327 16.77 5.35 17.69
N GLY A 328 16.94 6.67 17.73
CA GLY A 328 17.97 7.33 18.53
C GLY A 328 17.91 7.00 20.02
N TYR A 329 16.71 6.99 20.59
CA TYR A 329 16.48 6.55 21.96
C TYR A 329 16.90 5.09 22.18
N ALA A 330 16.56 4.19 21.24
CA ALA A 330 16.95 2.78 21.33
C ALA A 330 18.47 2.61 21.34
N TYR A 331 19.22 3.32 20.50
CA TYR A 331 20.69 3.28 20.53
C TYR A 331 21.26 3.72 21.88
N CYS A 332 20.72 4.81 22.45
CA CYS A 332 21.15 5.28 23.76
C CYS A 332 20.83 4.26 24.86
N MET A 333 19.66 3.60 24.77
CA MET A 333 19.26 2.56 25.71
C MET A 333 20.13 1.31 25.60
N GLU A 334 20.55 0.91 24.40
CA GLU A 334 21.48 -0.20 24.22
C GLU A 334 22.83 0.07 24.89
N LEU A 335 23.40 1.26 24.68
CA LEU A 335 24.63 1.68 25.37
C LEU A 335 24.46 1.71 26.89
N PHE A 336 23.33 2.25 27.36
CA PHE A 336 23.02 2.30 28.78
C PHE A 336 22.90 0.90 29.38
N ILE A 337 22.18 -0.02 28.73
CA ILE A 337 22.00 -1.39 29.23
C ILE A 337 23.29 -2.19 29.14
N ALA A 338 24.11 -2.00 28.10
CA ALA A 338 25.42 -2.64 28.02
C ALA A 338 26.29 -2.27 29.24
N TRP A 339 26.31 -0.99 29.61
CA TRP A 339 26.98 -0.52 30.82
C TRP A 339 26.31 -0.99 32.11
N PHE A 340 24.98 -0.91 32.19
CA PHE A 340 24.20 -1.23 33.40
C PHE A 340 24.15 -2.73 33.71
N SER A 341 24.20 -3.60 32.69
CA SER A 341 24.07 -5.06 32.84
C SER A 341 25.20 -5.69 33.67
N GLY A 342 26.36 -5.02 33.75
CA GLY A 342 27.56 -5.58 34.37
C GLY A 342 28.17 -6.78 33.63
N SER A 343 27.64 -7.14 32.45
CA SER A 343 28.18 -8.23 31.63
C SER A 343 29.45 -7.75 30.91
N PRO A 344 30.61 -8.40 31.13
CA PRO A 344 31.86 -8.00 30.48
C PRO A 344 31.79 -8.18 28.96
N TYR A 345 31.03 -9.17 28.48
CA TYR A 345 30.88 -9.44 27.04
C TYR A 345 30.02 -8.38 26.34
N GLU A 346 28.88 -8.01 26.92
CA GLU A 346 28.03 -6.95 26.37
C GLU A 346 28.76 -5.61 26.35
N TRP A 347 29.41 -5.24 27.47
CA TRP A 347 30.19 -4.02 27.54
C TRP A 347 31.32 -4.00 26.52
N GLN A 348 32.04 -5.11 26.35
CA GLN A 348 33.11 -5.22 25.36
C GLN A 348 32.59 -5.07 23.94
N THR A 349 31.45 -5.67 23.59
CA THR A 349 30.84 -5.52 22.26
C THR A 349 30.54 -4.05 21.98
N PHE A 350 29.85 -3.34 22.87
CA PHE A 350 29.52 -1.92 22.65
C PHE A 350 30.75 -1.00 22.70
N LYS A 351 31.76 -1.32 23.51
CA LYS A 351 33.04 -0.61 23.52
C LYS A 351 33.78 -0.78 22.18
N ASN A 352 33.76 -1.98 21.63
CA ASN A 352 34.29 -2.28 20.31
C ASN A 352 33.52 -1.54 19.21
N ARG A 353 32.18 -1.45 19.31
CA ARG A 353 31.37 -0.69 18.34
C ARG A 353 31.74 0.79 18.31
N ALA A 354 31.88 1.42 19.48
CA ALA A 354 31.94 2.88 19.59
C ALA A 354 33.35 3.47 19.71
N PHE A 355 34.33 2.73 20.23
CA PHE A 355 35.63 3.30 20.64
C PHE A 355 36.85 2.53 20.09
N ASP A 356 36.92 1.23 20.34
CA ASP A 356 38.19 0.48 20.23
C ASP A 356 38.23 -0.55 19.08
N GLY A 357 37.16 -0.67 18.27
CA GLY A 357 37.05 -1.72 17.25
C GLY A 357 37.39 -1.28 15.83
N ASP A 358 37.67 -2.26 14.96
CA ASP A 358 38.08 -2.04 13.57
C ASP A 358 37.01 -1.38 12.69
N TYR A 359 35.74 -1.55 13.07
CA TYR A 359 34.58 -0.98 12.38
C TYR A 359 33.98 0.24 13.08
N THR A 360 34.70 0.88 14.00
CA THR A 360 34.21 2.06 14.74
C THR A 360 33.72 3.18 13.81
N TRP A 361 34.34 3.34 12.64
CA TRP A 361 33.91 4.28 11.61
C TRP A 361 32.47 4.03 11.13
N ALA A 362 32.06 2.76 10.96
CA ALA A 362 30.73 2.39 10.49
C ALA A 362 29.65 2.74 11.52
N TYR A 363 29.96 2.56 12.81
CA TYR A 363 29.10 2.95 13.92
C TYR A 363 28.88 4.47 13.97
N TRP A 364 29.94 5.27 13.80
CA TRP A 364 29.81 6.73 13.79
C TRP A 364 29.12 7.27 12.53
N VAL A 365 29.28 6.61 11.38
CA VAL A 365 28.49 6.91 10.17
C VAL A 365 27.01 6.64 10.43
N MET A 366 26.66 5.48 11.00
CA MET A 366 25.29 5.14 11.41
C MET A 366 24.72 6.19 12.36
N MET A 367 25.41 6.49 13.47
CA MET A 367 24.96 7.48 14.46
C MET A 367 24.77 8.87 13.84
N THR A 368 25.70 9.31 13.00
CA THR A 368 25.60 10.62 12.33
C THR A 368 24.40 10.70 11.40
N CYS A 369 24.20 9.66 10.59
CA CYS A 369 23.13 9.62 9.60
C CYS A 369 21.74 9.42 10.21
N ASN A 370 21.62 8.63 11.28
CA ASN A 370 20.32 8.25 11.85
C ASN A 370 19.92 9.15 13.03
N LEU A 371 20.86 9.53 13.90
CA LEU A 371 20.55 10.32 15.09
C LEU A 371 20.65 11.82 14.84
N PHE A 372 21.76 12.30 14.25
CA PHE A 372 22.07 13.74 14.19
C PHE A 372 21.50 14.44 12.95
N ILE A 373 21.76 13.92 11.75
CA ILE A 373 21.33 14.55 10.49
C ILE A 373 19.79 14.77 10.42
N PRO A 374 18.92 13.82 10.80
CA PRO A 374 17.47 14.00 10.67
C PRO A 374 16.90 15.07 11.61
N GLN A 375 17.62 15.49 12.64
CA GLN A 375 17.18 16.56 13.56
C GLN A 375 17.06 17.91 12.85
N VAL A 376 17.69 18.10 11.69
CA VAL A 376 17.46 19.30 10.86
C VAL A 376 15.99 19.47 10.47
N PHE A 377 15.21 18.38 10.47
CA PHE A 377 13.78 18.43 10.22
C PHE A 377 12.98 19.07 11.36
N TRP A 378 13.54 19.46 12.50
CA TRP A 378 12.85 20.36 13.43
C TRP A 378 12.59 21.74 12.80
N VAL A 379 13.50 22.19 11.93
CA VAL A 379 13.39 23.46 11.22
C VAL A 379 12.44 23.32 10.02
N ARG A 380 11.42 24.19 9.96
CA ARG A 380 10.38 24.15 8.91
C ARG A 380 10.94 24.29 7.50
N TRP A 381 11.92 25.16 7.29
CA TRP A 381 12.55 25.38 5.98
C TRP A 381 13.13 24.08 5.40
N CYS A 382 13.79 23.28 6.24
CA CYS A 382 14.37 22.00 5.86
C CYS A 382 13.33 21.00 5.35
N ARG A 383 12.11 21.02 5.91
CA ARG A 383 11.01 20.11 5.51
C ARG A 383 10.24 20.57 4.28
N GLN A 384 10.24 21.89 4.01
CA GLN A 384 9.48 22.47 2.90
C GLN A 384 10.30 22.66 1.63
N THR A 385 11.60 22.34 1.67
CA THR A 385 12.55 22.50 0.56
C THR A 385 12.88 21.13 -0.06
N PRO A 386 12.24 20.71 -1.18
CA PRO A 386 12.30 19.31 -1.63
C PRO A 386 13.71 18.80 -1.98
N TRP A 387 14.58 19.64 -2.54
CA TRP A 387 15.96 19.24 -2.84
C TRP A 387 16.78 18.98 -1.56
N PHE A 388 16.54 19.76 -0.51
CA PHE A 388 17.21 19.58 0.78
C PHE A 388 16.69 18.33 1.48
N VAL A 389 15.38 18.08 1.40
CA VAL A 389 14.79 16.81 1.87
C VAL A 389 15.46 15.62 1.19
N LEU A 390 15.64 15.66 -0.14
CA LEU A 390 16.34 14.60 -0.89
C LEU A 390 17.76 14.32 -0.38
N LEU A 391 18.52 15.37 -0.06
CA LEU A 391 19.84 15.22 0.52
C LEU A 391 19.79 14.49 1.87
N VAL A 392 18.91 14.94 2.78
CA VAL A 392 18.77 14.35 4.12
C VAL A 392 18.28 12.90 4.06
N VAL A 393 17.27 12.58 3.24
CA VAL A 393 16.75 11.20 3.15
C VAL A 393 17.75 10.22 2.52
N THR A 394 18.69 10.73 1.71
CA THR A 394 19.79 9.90 1.20
C THR A 394 20.70 9.46 2.35
N PHE A 395 21.07 10.38 3.26
CA PHE A 395 21.84 10.03 4.46
C PHE A 395 21.09 9.07 5.37
N VAL A 396 19.78 9.27 5.56
CA VAL A 396 18.94 8.33 6.34
C VAL A 396 19.03 6.91 5.79
N ASN A 397 18.87 6.72 4.48
CA ASN A 397 18.96 5.37 3.89
C ASN A 397 20.36 4.76 4.02
N VAL A 398 21.42 5.56 3.86
CA VAL A 398 22.81 5.11 4.09
C VAL A 398 23.01 4.70 5.55
N GLY A 399 22.55 5.52 6.50
CA GLY A 399 22.64 5.23 7.92
C GLY A 399 21.86 3.98 8.33
N MET A 400 20.66 3.76 7.76
CA MET A 400 19.88 2.55 8.00
C MET A 400 20.50 1.28 7.44
N TRP A 401 21.23 1.37 6.33
CA TRP A 401 22.04 0.24 5.85
C TRP A 401 23.18 -0.06 6.83
N TYR A 402 23.91 0.97 7.26
CA TYR A 402 24.97 0.81 8.25
C TYR A 402 24.46 0.33 9.61
N GLU A 403 23.24 0.67 10.01
CA GLU A 403 22.61 0.12 11.22
C GLU A 403 22.57 -1.41 11.18
N ARG A 404 22.10 -1.99 10.07
CA ARG A 404 22.05 -3.44 9.91
C ARG A 404 23.45 -4.05 9.83
N PHE A 405 24.36 -3.41 9.10
CA PHE A 405 25.76 -3.84 9.03
C PHE A 405 26.43 -3.86 10.40
N VAL A 406 26.26 -2.79 11.20
CA VAL A 406 26.83 -2.64 12.55
C VAL A 406 26.27 -3.71 13.48
N ILE A 407 24.95 -3.90 13.50
CA ILE A 407 24.32 -4.94 14.34
C ILE A 407 24.87 -6.30 13.96
N ILE A 408 24.91 -6.66 12.67
CA ILE A 408 25.27 -8.00 12.21
C ILE A 408 26.78 -8.25 12.36
N VAL A 409 27.61 -7.46 11.65
CA VAL A 409 29.04 -7.74 11.52
C VAL A 409 29.79 -7.45 12.82
N GLN A 410 29.50 -6.34 13.51
CA GLN A 410 30.25 -5.98 14.72
C GLN A 410 29.90 -6.86 15.94
N SER A 411 28.76 -7.55 15.94
CA SER A 411 28.48 -8.57 16.96
C SER A 411 29.05 -9.95 16.62
N LEU A 412 29.32 -10.24 15.35
CA LEU A 412 29.87 -11.53 14.92
C LEU A 412 31.41 -11.57 14.88
N HIS A 413 32.06 -10.46 14.52
CA HIS A 413 33.51 -10.45 14.33
C HIS A 413 34.31 -10.68 15.63
N HIS A 414 33.77 -10.21 16.76
CA HIS A 414 34.31 -10.30 18.11
C HIS A 414 33.19 -10.77 19.04
N ASP A 415 33.16 -12.08 19.30
CA ASP A 415 32.20 -12.73 20.17
C ASP A 415 32.86 -13.20 21.48
N PHE A 416 32.33 -14.25 22.09
CA PHE A 416 32.77 -14.77 23.39
C PHE A 416 34.24 -15.20 23.46
N LEU A 417 34.80 -15.74 22.38
CA LEU A 417 36.11 -16.40 22.40
C LEU A 417 37.13 -15.60 21.58
N PRO A 418 38.22 -15.07 22.18
CA PRO A 418 39.24 -14.33 21.44
C PRO A 418 39.89 -15.12 20.30
N GLY A 419 39.93 -16.46 20.39
CA GLY A 419 40.49 -17.32 19.34
C GLY A 419 39.61 -17.46 18.08
N SER A 420 38.32 -17.11 18.15
CA SER A 420 37.41 -17.11 16.99
C SER A 420 37.28 -15.75 16.34
N TRP A 421 37.94 -14.70 16.86
CA TRP A 421 37.84 -13.35 16.31
C TRP A 421 38.36 -13.29 14.87
N GLY A 422 37.60 -12.61 14.00
CA GLY A 422 37.94 -12.53 12.58
C GLY A 422 37.21 -11.40 11.89
N GLN A 423 37.84 -10.83 10.87
CA GLN A 423 37.36 -9.66 10.15
C GLN A 423 36.55 -10.05 8.91
N PHE A 424 35.60 -9.21 8.53
CA PHE A 424 34.86 -9.29 7.28
C PHE A 424 35.33 -8.22 6.29
N HIS A 425 35.64 -8.64 5.07
CA HIS A 425 35.93 -7.72 3.97
C HIS A 425 35.02 -8.07 2.78
N PRO A 426 34.17 -7.14 2.32
CA PRO A 426 33.29 -7.42 1.20
C PRO A 426 34.10 -7.61 -0.08
N THR A 427 33.73 -8.61 -0.85
CA THR A 427 34.29 -8.88 -2.17
C THR A 427 33.58 -8.05 -3.24
N TRP A 428 34.07 -8.10 -4.47
CA TRP A 428 33.39 -7.48 -5.60
C TRP A 428 32.01 -8.11 -5.87
N VAL A 429 31.79 -9.38 -5.50
CA VAL A 429 30.50 -10.07 -5.68
C VAL A 429 29.47 -9.50 -4.71
N ASP A 430 29.85 -9.23 -3.46
CA ASP A 430 28.99 -8.59 -2.45
C ASP A 430 28.50 -7.21 -2.94
N TRP A 431 29.42 -6.39 -3.45
CA TRP A 431 29.10 -5.07 -4.00
C TRP A 431 28.26 -5.15 -5.26
N LEU A 432 28.60 -6.05 -6.19
CA LEU A 432 27.86 -6.20 -7.44
C LEU A 432 26.43 -6.68 -7.19
N GLN A 433 26.22 -7.59 -6.23
CA GLN A 433 24.88 -8.02 -5.82
C GLN A 433 24.08 -6.85 -5.26
N MET A 434 24.64 -6.08 -4.32
CA MET A 434 23.96 -4.91 -3.73
C MET A 434 23.59 -3.86 -4.78
N ILE A 435 24.51 -3.52 -5.68
CA ILE A 435 24.27 -2.59 -6.79
C ILE A 435 23.19 -3.16 -7.73
N GLY A 436 23.22 -4.47 -7.97
CA GLY A 436 22.23 -5.18 -8.76
C GLY A 436 20.82 -5.07 -8.20
N ASP A 437 20.65 -5.11 -6.89
CA ASP A 437 19.34 -4.94 -6.25
C ASP A 437 18.78 -3.53 -6.40
N PHE A 438 19.63 -2.49 -6.28
CA PHE A 438 19.22 -1.13 -6.61
C PHE A 438 18.85 -1.02 -8.09
N GLY A 439 19.60 -1.69 -8.97
CA GLY A 439 19.24 -1.88 -10.37
C GLY A 439 17.84 -2.45 -10.54
N LEU A 440 17.54 -3.56 -9.86
CA LEU A 440 16.25 -4.25 -9.93
C LEU A 440 15.12 -3.35 -9.44
N PHE A 441 15.30 -2.75 -8.26
CA PHE A 441 14.33 -1.86 -7.64
C PHE A 441 13.99 -0.68 -8.55
N PHE A 442 14.99 0.04 -9.06
CA PHE A 442 14.75 1.19 -9.94
C PHE A 442 14.20 0.78 -11.31
N THR A 443 14.59 -0.38 -11.83
CA THR A 443 13.99 -0.92 -13.07
C THR A 443 12.50 -1.16 -12.88
N LEU A 444 12.10 -1.83 -11.79
CA LEU A 444 10.69 -2.07 -11.46
C LEU A 444 9.92 -0.78 -11.22
N VAL A 445 10.51 0.20 -10.54
CA VAL A 445 9.92 1.55 -10.38
C VAL A 445 9.70 2.21 -11.74
N LEU A 446 10.70 2.22 -12.63
CA LEU A 446 10.57 2.85 -13.95
C LEU A 446 9.50 2.17 -14.82
N LEU A 447 9.42 0.83 -14.76
CA LEU A 447 8.37 0.06 -15.44
C LEU A 447 6.99 0.36 -14.85
N PHE A 448 6.86 0.50 -13.53
CA PHE A 448 5.63 0.91 -12.87
C PHE A 448 5.19 2.31 -13.32
N LEU A 449 6.09 3.30 -13.29
CA LEU A 449 5.84 4.67 -13.76
C LEU A 449 5.33 4.70 -15.20
N ARG A 450 5.80 3.78 -16.04
CA ARG A 450 5.41 3.65 -17.45
C ARG A 450 4.04 2.99 -17.63
N ALA A 451 3.78 1.91 -16.89
CA ALA A 451 2.71 0.97 -17.21
C ALA A 451 1.44 1.19 -16.39
N LEU A 452 1.57 1.73 -15.17
CA LEU A 452 0.50 1.80 -14.19
C LEU A 452 0.35 3.22 -13.62
N PRO A 453 -0.83 3.57 -13.07
CA PRO A 453 -1.07 4.89 -12.51
C PRO A 453 -0.31 5.07 -11.20
N MET A 454 0.47 6.15 -11.09
CA MET A 454 1.26 6.47 -9.90
C MET A 454 0.41 6.87 -8.69
N VAL A 455 -0.76 7.44 -8.95
CA VAL A 455 -1.66 8.04 -7.96
C VAL A 455 -3.01 7.33 -8.05
N ALA A 456 -3.62 7.03 -6.90
CA ALA A 456 -4.93 6.39 -6.83
C ALA A 456 -6.02 7.39 -7.26
N MET A 457 -6.41 7.37 -8.54
CA MET A 457 -7.32 8.38 -9.12
C MET A 457 -8.68 8.36 -8.41
N ALA A 458 -9.22 7.16 -8.15
CA ALA A 458 -10.50 7.03 -7.47
C ALA A 458 -10.49 7.64 -6.05
N GLU A 459 -9.42 7.43 -5.28
CA GLU A 459 -9.32 7.97 -3.92
C GLU A 459 -9.07 9.48 -3.91
N VAL A 460 -8.20 9.98 -4.82
CA VAL A 460 -7.94 11.42 -4.94
C VAL A 460 -9.21 12.17 -5.32
N LYS A 461 -10.04 11.64 -6.22
CA LYS A 461 -11.35 12.22 -6.55
C LYS A 461 -12.25 12.31 -5.32
N GLY A 462 -12.23 11.31 -4.44
CA GLY A 462 -13.04 11.28 -3.22
C GLY A 462 -12.64 12.29 -2.13
N VAL A 463 -11.44 12.88 -2.21
CA VAL A 463 -10.97 13.93 -1.28
C VAL A 463 -11.02 15.33 -1.85
N LEU A 464 -11.46 15.49 -3.11
CA LEU A 464 -11.70 16.82 -3.69
C LEU A 464 -12.82 17.56 -2.93
N PRO A 465 -12.77 18.89 -2.82
CA PRO A 465 -13.79 19.66 -2.09
C PRO A 465 -15.23 19.40 -2.59
N MET A 466 -15.40 19.20 -3.89
CA MET A 466 -16.69 18.93 -4.54
C MET A 466 -17.19 17.48 -4.42
N ALA A 467 -16.41 16.57 -3.81
CA ALA A 467 -16.76 15.15 -3.68
C ALA A 467 -17.74 14.87 -2.54
N ASN A 468 -17.88 15.81 -1.60
CA ASN A 468 -18.81 15.66 -0.49
C ASN A 468 -20.26 15.91 -0.95
N PRO A 469 -21.15 14.89 -0.94
CA PRO A 469 -22.53 15.08 -1.37
C PRO A 469 -23.39 15.86 -0.36
N HIS A 470 -22.92 16.03 0.88
CA HIS A 470 -23.65 16.67 1.99
C HIS A 470 -23.16 18.08 2.33
N GLY A 471 -21.97 18.46 1.86
CA GLY A 471 -21.39 19.78 2.17
C GLY A 471 -21.74 20.81 1.10
N ALA A 472 -22.12 22.01 1.51
CA ALA A 472 -22.08 23.16 0.60
C ALA A 472 -20.63 23.34 0.13
N VAL A 473 -20.40 23.42 -1.18
CA VAL A 473 -19.07 23.72 -1.68
C VAL A 473 -18.74 25.14 -1.25
N PRO A 474 -17.67 25.38 -0.46
CA PRO A 474 -17.33 26.72 -0.03
C PRO A 474 -17.13 27.61 -1.26
N ALA A 475 -17.59 28.87 -1.19
CA ALA A 475 -17.34 29.85 -2.24
C ALA A 475 -15.84 29.89 -2.59
N ALA A 476 -15.51 30.10 -3.87
CA ALA A 476 -14.15 29.99 -4.38
C ALA A 476 -13.14 30.76 -3.51
N GLY A 477 -12.22 30.02 -2.86
CA GLY A 477 -11.16 30.59 -2.01
C GLY A 477 -11.56 30.97 -0.58
N ALA A 478 -12.84 30.87 -0.18
CA ALA A 478 -13.28 31.18 1.18
C ALA A 478 -12.69 30.23 2.23
N TYR A 479 -12.44 28.98 1.85
CA TYR A 479 -11.83 27.97 2.73
C TYR A 479 -10.29 28.13 2.86
N LEU A 480 -9.64 28.99 2.05
CA LEU A 480 -8.20 29.25 2.18
C LEU A 480 -7.89 30.40 3.14
N LYS A 481 -8.89 31.25 3.40
CA LYS A 481 -8.77 32.46 4.20
C LYS A 481 -9.46 32.26 5.54
N GLY A 482 -8.92 32.87 6.59
CA GLY A 482 -9.60 32.95 7.88
C GLY A 482 -10.85 33.82 7.80
N THR A 483 -11.58 33.92 8.92
CA THR A 483 -12.72 34.84 9.08
C THR A 483 -12.36 36.29 8.73
N ASP A 484 -11.08 36.64 8.89
CA ASP A 484 -10.55 37.99 8.70
C ASP A 484 -10.05 38.24 7.26
N GLY A 485 -10.26 37.28 6.34
CA GLY A 485 -9.87 37.39 4.93
C GLY A 485 -8.37 37.20 4.64
N THR A 486 -7.54 36.97 5.66
CA THR A 486 -6.10 36.71 5.56
C THR A 486 -5.79 35.21 5.46
N TYR A 487 -4.62 34.85 4.93
CA TYR A 487 -4.17 33.46 4.90
C TYR A 487 -3.66 33.05 6.29
N PRO A 488 -4.28 32.06 6.96
CA PRO A 488 -3.92 31.75 8.34
C PRO A 488 -2.53 31.17 8.52
N THR A 489 -1.98 30.53 7.48
CA THR A 489 -0.61 29.99 7.48
C THR A 489 0.07 30.17 6.13
N ALA A 490 1.40 30.13 6.11
CA ALA A 490 2.17 30.15 4.85
C ALA A 490 1.79 29.00 3.89
N ASP A 491 1.34 27.86 4.41
CA ASP A 491 0.87 26.74 3.59
C ASP A 491 -0.44 27.10 2.84
N HIS A 492 -1.32 27.93 3.44
CA HIS A 492 -2.51 28.45 2.76
C HIS A 492 -2.15 29.43 1.64
N ALA A 493 -1.17 30.30 1.87
CA ALA A 493 -0.67 31.22 0.85
C ALA A 493 -0.02 30.46 -0.33
N MET A 494 0.76 29.42 -0.04
CA MET A 494 1.33 28.53 -1.07
C MET A 494 0.24 27.82 -1.88
N ALA A 495 -0.78 27.26 -1.21
CA ALA A 495 -1.90 26.61 -1.89
C ALA A 495 -2.68 27.60 -2.78
N ALA A 496 -2.86 28.85 -2.32
CA ALA A 496 -3.52 29.90 -3.09
C ALA A 496 -2.76 30.29 -4.36
N ALA A 497 -1.43 30.16 -4.38
CA ALA A 497 -0.61 30.46 -5.57
C ALA A 497 -0.88 29.51 -6.75
N PHE A 498 -1.42 28.31 -6.50
CA PHE A 498 -1.85 27.37 -7.55
C PHE A 498 -3.25 27.69 -8.11
N GLY A 499 -3.93 28.70 -7.55
CA GLY A 499 -5.31 29.06 -7.89
C GLY A 499 -6.37 28.35 -7.02
N PRO A 500 -7.62 28.82 -7.05
CA PRO A 500 -8.71 28.18 -6.33
C PRO A 500 -9.04 26.80 -6.94
N PRO A 501 -9.72 25.90 -6.18
CA PRO A 501 -10.19 24.63 -6.70
C PRO A 501 -11.22 24.88 -7.78
N SER A 502 -11.44 23.87 -8.62
CA SER A 502 -12.53 23.94 -9.59
C SER A 502 -13.87 24.07 -8.86
N GLN A 503 -14.78 24.86 -9.43
CA GLN A 503 -16.16 24.86 -8.97
C GLN A 503 -16.81 23.51 -9.29
N PRO A 504 -17.78 23.07 -8.48
CA PRO A 504 -18.50 21.84 -8.76
C PRO A 504 -19.19 21.96 -10.11
N VAL A 505 -19.13 20.89 -10.89
CA VAL A 505 -19.82 20.83 -12.18
C VAL A 505 -21.33 20.92 -11.92
N THR A 506 -21.95 21.97 -12.46
CA THR A 506 -23.39 22.25 -12.31
C THR A 506 -24.23 21.60 -13.41
N GLU A 507 -23.64 21.38 -14.59
CA GLU A 507 -24.30 20.78 -15.76
C GLU A 507 -23.48 19.64 -16.35
N VAL A 508 -24.18 18.63 -16.88
CA VAL A 508 -23.56 17.51 -17.59
C VAL A 508 -22.89 18.02 -18.88
N LYS A 509 -21.62 17.66 -19.10
CA LYS A 509 -20.88 18.06 -20.31
C LYS A 509 -21.60 17.53 -21.56
N PRO A 510 -21.91 18.35 -22.56
CA PRO A 510 -22.65 17.92 -23.74
C PRO A 510 -21.88 16.85 -24.54
N HIS A 511 -22.58 15.83 -25.03
CA HIS A 511 -22.04 14.88 -25.98
C HIS A 511 -22.18 15.41 -27.43
N PRO A 512 -21.18 15.22 -28.33
CA PRO A 512 -21.19 15.79 -29.68
C PRO A 512 -22.39 15.38 -30.53
N GLU A 513 -22.86 14.14 -30.33
CA GLU A 513 -24.04 13.60 -30.99
C GLU A 513 -25.16 13.39 -29.95
N PRO A 514 -26.42 13.70 -30.28
CA PRO A 514 -27.53 13.42 -29.39
C PRO A 514 -27.64 11.92 -29.14
N VAL A 515 -27.63 11.53 -27.86
CA VAL A 515 -27.75 10.12 -27.48
C VAL A 515 -29.13 9.61 -27.91
N PRO A 516 -29.22 8.50 -28.66
CA PRO A 516 -30.50 7.98 -29.13
C PRO A 516 -31.34 7.49 -27.95
N ALA A 517 -32.67 7.57 -28.12
CA ALA A 517 -33.66 7.09 -27.15
C ALA A 517 -33.45 5.61 -26.76
N PHE A 518 -33.06 4.80 -27.74
CA PHE A 518 -32.76 3.40 -27.60
C PHE A 518 -31.36 3.13 -28.16
N VAL A 519 -30.51 2.48 -27.36
CA VAL A 519 -29.13 2.15 -27.72
C VAL A 519 -29.04 0.65 -27.93
N PRO A 520 -28.79 0.18 -29.17
CA PRO A 520 -28.63 -1.24 -29.43
C PRO A 520 -27.30 -1.76 -28.88
N THR A 521 -27.26 -3.03 -28.50
CA THR A 521 -26.07 -3.73 -28.02
C THR A 521 -25.57 -4.73 -29.06
N PRO A 522 -24.24 -4.96 -29.17
CA PRO A 522 -23.71 -5.99 -30.08
C PRO A 522 -24.25 -7.39 -29.73
N GLY A 523 -25.04 -7.96 -30.63
CA GLY A 523 -25.67 -9.29 -30.43
C GLY A 523 -26.91 -9.28 -29.53
N GLY A 524 -27.51 -8.10 -29.29
CA GLY A 524 -28.70 -7.93 -28.46
C GLY A 524 -29.97 -8.58 -29.02
N THR A 525 -30.97 -8.71 -28.16
CA THR A 525 -32.22 -9.47 -28.44
C THR A 525 -33.43 -8.60 -28.81
N GLY A 526 -33.25 -7.30 -28.98
CA GLY A 526 -34.28 -6.27 -29.15
C GLY A 526 -34.97 -5.85 -27.85
N ALA A 527 -34.71 -6.54 -26.74
CA ALA A 527 -35.37 -6.30 -25.45
C ALA A 527 -34.59 -5.25 -24.62
N PRO A 528 -35.26 -4.41 -23.83
CA PRO A 528 -34.57 -3.45 -22.97
C PRO A 528 -33.87 -4.14 -21.80
N TRP A 529 -32.61 -3.81 -21.58
CA TRP A 529 -31.87 -4.13 -20.35
C TRP A 529 -32.26 -3.22 -19.19
N GLY A 530 -32.42 -1.92 -19.48
CA GLY A 530 -32.70 -0.89 -18.49
C GLY A 530 -32.52 0.53 -19.05
N ALA A 531 -32.99 1.52 -18.29
CA ALA A 531 -32.83 2.93 -18.61
C ALA A 531 -31.64 3.52 -17.83
N VAL A 532 -30.86 4.39 -18.47
CA VAL A 532 -29.69 5.06 -17.89
C VAL A 532 -29.80 6.57 -18.05
N ALA A 533 -29.37 7.32 -17.04
CA ALA A 533 -29.29 8.78 -17.07
C ALA A 533 -27.99 9.29 -16.44
N GLU A 534 -27.39 10.32 -17.03
CA GLU A 534 -26.21 11.02 -16.51
C GLU A 534 -26.61 12.25 -15.69
N PHE A 535 -25.93 12.48 -14.56
CA PHE A 535 -26.13 13.60 -13.64
C PHE A 535 -24.85 14.43 -13.52
N ALA A 536 -24.98 15.71 -13.19
CA ALA A 536 -23.82 16.62 -13.20
C ALA A 536 -22.82 16.33 -12.07
N ASN A 537 -23.31 15.87 -10.92
CA ASN A 537 -22.49 15.62 -9.73
C ASN A 537 -23.12 14.57 -8.80
N GLY A 538 -22.33 14.13 -7.81
CA GLY A 538 -22.76 13.13 -6.83
C GLY A 538 -23.96 13.55 -5.99
N THR A 539 -24.17 14.85 -5.74
CA THR A 539 -25.31 15.36 -4.97
C THR A 539 -26.62 15.20 -5.72
N GLN A 540 -26.66 15.59 -7.00
CA GLN A 540 -27.82 15.39 -7.87
C GLN A 540 -28.11 13.89 -8.05
N LEU A 541 -27.09 13.08 -8.26
CA LEU A 541 -27.24 11.62 -8.36
C LEU A 541 -27.84 11.03 -7.08
N LEU A 542 -27.36 11.45 -5.91
CA LEU A 542 -27.86 10.97 -4.61
C LEU A 542 -29.33 11.36 -4.40
N ALA A 543 -29.71 12.59 -4.75
CA ALA A 543 -31.10 13.04 -4.68
C ALA A 543 -31.99 12.26 -5.64
N ALA A 544 -31.54 12.04 -6.88
CA ALA A 544 -32.26 11.25 -7.89
C ALA A 544 -32.43 9.80 -7.46
N ALA A 545 -31.41 9.16 -6.89
CA ALA A 545 -31.48 7.80 -6.37
C ALA A 545 -32.52 7.67 -5.25
N LYS A 546 -32.51 8.61 -4.28
CA LYS A 546 -33.52 8.66 -3.21
C LYS A 546 -34.93 8.86 -3.75
N ALA A 547 -35.10 9.76 -4.73
CA ALA A 547 -36.40 10.02 -5.36
C ALA A 547 -36.91 8.79 -6.14
N ALA A 548 -36.03 8.08 -6.85
CA ALA A 548 -36.38 6.85 -7.56
C ALA A 548 -36.80 5.74 -6.60
N LEU A 549 -36.09 5.56 -5.48
CA LEU A 549 -36.46 4.60 -4.45
C LEU A 549 -37.81 4.96 -3.80
N ALA A 550 -38.03 6.25 -3.49
CA ALA A 550 -39.30 6.75 -2.96
C ALA A 550 -40.47 6.59 -3.94
N ALA A 551 -40.20 6.68 -5.25
CA ALA A 551 -41.16 6.40 -6.30
C ALA A 551 -41.47 4.90 -6.48
N GLY A 552 -40.82 4.02 -5.72
CA GLY A 552 -41.09 2.57 -5.69
C GLY A 552 -40.22 1.72 -6.62
N TYR A 553 -39.20 2.28 -7.26
CA TYR A 553 -38.20 1.49 -7.99
C TYR A 553 -37.27 0.79 -7.01
N THR A 554 -37.03 -0.51 -7.21
CA THR A 554 -36.26 -1.40 -6.32
C THR A 554 -35.00 -1.97 -6.98
N HIS A 555 -34.98 -2.11 -8.31
CA HIS A 555 -33.83 -2.58 -9.09
C HIS A 555 -33.02 -1.40 -9.64
N LEU A 556 -32.51 -0.59 -8.72
CA LEU A 556 -31.63 0.54 -9.01
C LEU A 556 -30.16 0.13 -8.92
N ASP A 557 -29.33 0.82 -9.72
CA ASP A 557 -27.89 0.88 -9.51
C ASP A 557 -27.36 2.26 -9.91
N ALA A 558 -26.31 2.70 -9.21
CA ALA A 558 -25.66 3.98 -9.45
C ALA A 558 -24.18 3.75 -9.76
N TRP A 559 -23.66 4.44 -10.76
CA TRP A 559 -22.32 4.26 -11.29
C TRP A 559 -21.51 5.54 -11.08
N THR A 560 -20.44 5.44 -10.31
CA THR A 560 -19.65 6.58 -9.87
C THR A 560 -18.15 6.31 -9.97
N PRO A 561 -17.34 7.35 -10.30
CA PRO A 561 -15.90 7.19 -10.49
C PRO A 561 -15.13 6.96 -9.18
N PHE A 562 -15.76 7.25 -8.05
CA PHE A 562 -15.29 7.01 -6.70
C PHE A 562 -16.48 6.68 -5.80
N TYR A 563 -16.22 6.23 -4.59
CA TYR A 563 -17.27 5.94 -3.62
C TYR A 563 -17.98 7.20 -3.14
N VAL A 564 -19.30 7.27 -3.35
CA VAL A 564 -20.15 8.37 -2.87
C VAL A 564 -20.87 7.94 -1.59
N HIS A 565 -20.65 8.69 -0.51
CA HIS A 565 -21.25 8.40 0.79
C HIS A 565 -22.79 8.48 0.74
N GLY A 566 -23.48 7.55 1.39
CA GLY A 566 -24.94 7.46 1.42
C GLY A 566 -25.59 6.89 0.14
N MET A 567 -24.81 6.61 -0.92
CA MET A 567 -25.36 6.08 -2.17
C MET A 567 -25.96 4.68 -2.00
N LYS A 568 -25.32 3.84 -1.18
CA LYS A 568 -25.76 2.48 -0.88
C LYS A 568 -27.18 2.45 -0.27
N GLU A 569 -27.44 3.34 0.68
CA GLU A 569 -28.73 3.52 1.32
C GLU A 569 -29.74 4.11 0.32
N ALA A 570 -29.31 5.06 -0.51
CA ALA A 570 -30.15 5.69 -1.54
C ALA A 570 -30.65 4.71 -2.62
N ILE A 571 -29.91 3.63 -2.90
CA ILE A 571 -30.36 2.56 -3.81
C ILE A 571 -30.98 1.34 -3.08
N GLY A 572 -31.28 1.46 -1.78
CA GLY A 572 -31.98 0.42 -1.02
C GLY A 572 -31.17 -0.84 -0.70
N ARG A 573 -29.83 -0.76 -0.61
CA ARG A 573 -28.96 -1.93 -0.41
C ARG A 573 -28.44 -2.07 1.03
N THR A 574 -28.38 -3.32 1.50
CA THR A 574 -27.91 -3.69 2.85
C THR A 574 -26.38 -3.83 2.93
N ARG A 575 -25.84 -4.07 4.14
CA ARG A 575 -24.39 -4.24 4.41
C ARG A 575 -23.78 -5.42 3.64
N SER A 576 -22.47 -5.35 3.37
CA SER A 576 -21.70 -6.41 2.72
C SER A 576 -21.57 -7.64 3.64
N ARG A 577 -21.68 -8.85 3.07
CA ARG A 577 -21.40 -10.12 3.77
C ARG A 577 -19.90 -10.49 3.78
N LEU A 578 -19.07 -9.69 3.12
CA LEU A 578 -17.63 -9.93 2.96
C LEU A 578 -16.89 -10.21 4.29
N PRO A 579 -17.15 -9.48 5.40
CA PRO A 579 -16.43 -9.73 6.66
C PRO A 579 -16.61 -11.15 7.22
N VAL A 580 -17.77 -11.78 6.96
CA VAL A 580 -18.02 -13.16 7.42
C VAL A 580 -17.11 -14.14 6.70
N PHE A 581 -16.91 -13.96 5.39
CA PHE A 581 -15.99 -14.80 4.62
C PHE A 581 -14.53 -14.55 5.01
N THR A 582 -14.15 -13.29 5.26
CA THR A 582 -12.81 -12.95 5.78
C THR A 582 -12.55 -13.66 7.11
N LEU A 583 -13.51 -13.62 8.05
CA LEU A 583 -13.41 -14.31 9.33
C LEU A 583 -13.31 -15.83 9.17
N ALA A 584 -14.11 -16.42 8.29
CA ALA A 584 -14.02 -17.85 7.99
C ALA A 584 -12.64 -18.23 7.44
N GLY A 585 -12.07 -17.41 6.56
CA GLY A 585 -10.69 -17.57 6.08
C GLY A 585 -9.66 -17.51 7.22
N ALA A 586 -9.77 -16.51 8.09
CA ALA A 586 -8.89 -16.35 9.25
C ALA A 586 -8.92 -17.59 10.17
N LEU A 587 -10.11 -18.06 10.55
CA LEU A 587 -10.29 -19.26 11.38
C LEU A 587 -9.74 -20.52 10.71
N THR A 588 -9.91 -20.64 9.39
CA THR A 588 -9.37 -21.76 8.62
C THR A 588 -7.84 -21.74 8.63
N GLY A 589 -7.22 -20.57 8.39
CA GLY A 589 -5.76 -20.41 8.42
C GLY A 589 -5.17 -20.72 9.80
N LEU A 590 -5.78 -20.19 10.87
CA LEU A 590 -5.37 -20.48 12.25
C LEU A 590 -5.45 -21.97 12.56
N THR A 591 -6.59 -22.59 12.24
CA THR A 591 -6.81 -24.02 12.51
C THR A 591 -5.80 -24.87 11.74
N ALA A 592 -5.55 -24.56 10.46
CA ALA A 592 -4.57 -25.27 9.65
C ALA A 592 -3.16 -25.15 10.23
N ALA A 593 -2.75 -23.96 10.66
CA ALA A 593 -1.43 -23.73 11.25
C ALA A 593 -1.25 -24.43 12.60
N VAL A 594 -2.28 -24.40 13.46
CA VAL A 594 -2.30 -25.11 14.75
C VAL A 594 -2.20 -26.62 14.53
N VAL A 595 -3.08 -27.18 13.70
CA VAL A 595 -3.09 -28.62 13.42
C VAL A 595 -1.75 -29.06 12.83
N LEU A 596 -1.24 -28.34 11.83
CA LEU A 596 0.03 -28.67 11.18
C LEU A 596 1.20 -28.67 12.18
N GLN A 597 1.37 -27.59 12.94
CA GLN A 597 2.53 -27.45 13.83
C GLN A 597 2.48 -28.41 15.01
N PHE A 598 1.31 -28.57 15.67
CA PHE A 598 1.20 -29.51 16.78
C PHE A 598 1.30 -30.96 16.30
N TYR A 599 0.71 -31.31 15.16
CA TYR A 599 0.84 -32.65 14.60
C TYR A 599 2.31 -32.98 14.29
N LEU A 600 3.01 -32.08 13.60
CA LEU A 600 4.39 -32.32 13.20
C LEU A 600 5.36 -32.28 14.39
N MET A 601 5.25 -31.29 15.28
CA MET A 601 6.27 -31.03 16.31
C MET A 601 6.03 -31.77 17.62
N ALA A 602 4.78 -32.15 17.93
CA ALA A 602 4.44 -32.82 19.19
C ALA A 602 4.07 -34.30 19.02
N TYR A 603 3.64 -34.74 17.83
CA TYR A 603 3.24 -36.13 17.58
C TYR A 603 4.16 -36.84 16.59
N TYR A 604 4.33 -36.30 15.37
CA TYR A 604 5.02 -36.99 14.29
C TYR A 604 6.55 -36.99 14.44
N TYR A 605 7.15 -35.82 14.75
CA TYR A 605 8.60 -35.65 14.83
C TYR A 605 9.03 -34.87 16.09
N PRO A 606 8.82 -35.43 17.29
CA PRO A 606 9.16 -34.77 18.55
C PRO A 606 10.69 -34.63 18.69
N THR A 607 11.18 -33.41 18.46
CA THR A 607 12.60 -33.07 18.57
C THR A 607 12.78 -31.87 19.50
N VAL A 608 13.78 -31.95 20.38
CA VAL A 608 14.19 -30.82 21.23
C VAL A 608 15.21 -30.01 20.45
N VAL A 609 14.88 -28.76 20.13
CA VAL A 609 15.78 -27.86 19.39
C VAL A 609 15.95 -26.57 20.16
N GLY A 610 17.19 -26.22 20.50
CA GLY A 610 17.51 -25.01 21.26
C GLY A 610 16.90 -24.99 22.67
N GLY A 611 16.77 -26.16 23.31
CA GLY A 611 16.18 -26.31 24.66
C GLY A 611 14.65 -26.14 24.73
N LYS A 612 13.98 -25.87 23.60
CA LYS A 612 12.53 -25.71 23.53
C LYS A 612 11.81 -27.06 23.55
N GLU A 613 10.75 -27.14 24.34
CA GLU A 613 9.93 -28.36 24.50
C GLU A 613 9.17 -28.76 23.22
N TYR A 614 8.61 -29.97 23.22
CA TYR A 614 7.81 -30.48 22.11
C TYR A 614 6.55 -29.63 21.84
N ARG A 615 5.94 -29.07 22.89
CA ARG A 615 4.73 -28.22 22.83
C ARG A 615 5.06 -26.75 23.08
N SER A 616 6.08 -26.23 22.41
CA SER A 616 6.50 -24.82 22.47
C SER A 616 5.53 -23.91 21.72
N TRP A 617 4.33 -23.73 22.23
CA TRP A 617 3.26 -22.98 21.55
C TRP A 617 3.65 -21.52 21.30
N GLU A 618 4.51 -20.93 22.13
CA GLU A 618 5.05 -19.57 21.98
C GLU A 618 5.87 -19.44 20.69
N ALA A 619 6.67 -20.46 20.37
CA ALA A 619 7.47 -20.51 19.16
C ALA A 619 6.63 -20.72 17.89
N PHE A 620 5.38 -21.16 18.03
CA PHE A 620 4.47 -21.42 16.91
C PHE A 620 3.59 -20.20 16.56
N VAL A 621 3.52 -19.21 17.46
CA VAL A 621 2.71 -18.00 17.31
C VAL A 621 2.97 -17.24 16.01
N PRO A 622 4.23 -17.00 15.57
CA PRO A 622 4.48 -16.31 14.30
C PRO A 622 3.77 -16.99 13.13
N VAL A 623 3.91 -18.31 12.98
CA VAL A 623 3.29 -19.04 11.88
C VAL A 623 1.77 -19.13 12.03
N PHE A 624 1.22 -19.21 13.25
CA PHE A 624 -0.23 -19.10 13.48
C PHE A 624 -0.77 -17.77 12.94
N PHE A 625 -0.08 -16.68 13.27
CA PHE A 625 -0.47 -15.34 12.90
C PHE A 625 -0.38 -15.13 11.38
N GLU A 626 0.73 -15.49 10.75
CA GLU A 626 0.95 -15.33 9.31
C GLU A 626 -0.07 -16.14 8.49
N MET A 627 -0.32 -17.39 8.85
CA MET A 627 -1.31 -18.24 8.17
C MET A 627 -2.75 -17.73 8.33
N THR A 628 -3.09 -17.17 9.49
CA THR A 628 -4.40 -16.54 9.74
C THR A 628 -4.63 -15.39 8.76
N ILE A 629 -3.64 -14.52 8.61
CA ILE A 629 -3.71 -13.35 7.72
C ILE A 629 -3.72 -13.77 6.26
N LEU A 630 -2.86 -14.73 5.87
CA LEU A 630 -2.77 -15.22 4.51
C LEU A 630 -4.12 -15.72 3.99
N PHE A 631 -4.77 -16.60 4.75
CA PHE A 631 -6.07 -17.16 4.38
C PHE A 631 -7.18 -16.11 4.42
N ALA A 632 -7.17 -15.21 5.41
CA ALA A 632 -8.12 -14.10 5.48
C ALA A 632 -8.02 -13.18 4.24
N GLY A 633 -6.80 -12.92 3.75
CA GLY A 633 -6.55 -12.14 2.55
C GLY A 633 -7.09 -12.80 1.27
N PHE A 634 -6.82 -14.10 1.08
CA PHE A 634 -7.36 -14.86 -0.05
C PHE A 634 -8.89 -14.91 -0.03
N PHE A 635 -9.49 -15.23 1.12
CA PHE A 635 -10.95 -15.25 1.25
C PHE A 635 -11.55 -13.87 0.98
N THR A 636 -10.90 -12.79 1.42
CA THR A 636 -11.32 -11.41 1.12
C THR A 636 -11.31 -11.14 -0.38
N LEU A 637 -10.23 -11.50 -1.09
CA LEU A 637 -10.11 -11.33 -2.54
C LEU A 637 -11.20 -12.13 -3.29
N PHE A 638 -11.30 -13.43 -3.04
CA PHE A 638 -12.25 -14.29 -3.76
C PHE A 638 -13.70 -13.92 -3.45
N SER A 639 -13.99 -13.50 -2.21
CA SER A 639 -15.32 -13.02 -1.83
C SER A 639 -15.66 -11.70 -2.51
N LEU A 640 -14.70 -10.78 -2.65
CA LEU A 640 -14.90 -9.53 -3.40
C LEU A 640 -15.24 -9.84 -4.87
N ILE A 641 -14.46 -10.70 -5.51
CA ILE A 641 -14.67 -11.11 -6.91
C ILE A 641 -16.06 -11.75 -7.07
N GLY A 642 -16.40 -12.73 -6.22
CA GLY A 642 -17.67 -13.45 -6.28
C GLY A 642 -18.89 -12.57 -5.97
N LEU A 643 -18.84 -11.73 -4.94
CA LEU A 643 -19.96 -10.85 -4.56
C LEU A 643 -20.20 -9.71 -5.56
N CYS A 644 -19.15 -9.25 -6.25
CA CYS A 644 -19.27 -8.28 -7.33
C CYS A 644 -19.68 -8.93 -8.67
N GLY A 645 -19.65 -10.26 -8.80
CA GLY A 645 -19.92 -10.95 -10.06
C GLY A 645 -18.85 -10.72 -11.12
N LEU A 646 -17.59 -10.61 -10.70
CA LEU A 646 -16.42 -10.44 -11.57
C LEU A 646 -15.77 -11.82 -11.83
N PRO A 647 -15.09 -12.04 -12.97
CA PRO A 647 -14.90 -11.10 -14.06
C PRO A 647 -16.13 -10.96 -14.96
N LYS A 648 -16.48 -9.71 -15.33
CA LYS A 648 -17.56 -9.42 -16.29
C LYS A 648 -17.06 -8.52 -17.41
N PHE A 649 -16.51 -9.10 -18.48
CA PHE A 649 -15.82 -8.33 -19.52
C PHE A 649 -16.75 -7.51 -20.41
N PHE A 650 -18.00 -7.93 -20.61
CA PHE A 650 -19.01 -7.18 -21.35
C PHE A 650 -20.23 -6.90 -20.48
N HIS A 651 -20.74 -5.67 -20.56
CA HIS A 651 -21.98 -5.24 -19.94
C HIS A 651 -22.78 -4.42 -20.96
N PRO A 652 -24.11 -4.58 -21.04
CA PRO A 652 -24.94 -3.82 -21.99
C PRO A 652 -24.68 -2.30 -22.02
N LEU A 653 -24.52 -1.70 -20.83
CA LEU A 653 -24.16 -0.29 -20.64
C LEU A 653 -22.87 0.16 -21.34
N ASP A 654 -21.94 -0.74 -21.68
CA ASP A 654 -20.73 -0.38 -22.43
C ASP A 654 -21.06 0.13 -23.85
N SER A 655 -22.26 -0.18 -24.36
CA SER A 655 -22.75 0.31 -25.66
C SER A 655 -23.25 1.75 -25.59
N HIS A 656 -23.50 2.28 -24.39
CA HIS A 656 -23.95 3.65 -24.20
C HIS A 656 -22.80 4.65 -24.46
N PRO A 657 -22.94 5.61 -25.40
CA PRO A 657 -21.83 6.44 -25.89
C PRO A 657 -21.06 7.19 -24.79
N THR A 658 -21.75 7.64 -23.73
CA THR A 658 -21.11 8.41 -22.64
C THR A 658 -20.72 7.57 -21.42
N PHE A 659 -21.08 6.28 -21.37
CA PHE A 659 -20.98 5.50 -20.13
C PHE A 659 -19.53 5.21 -19.69
N GLY A 660 -18.56 5.23 -20.62
CA GLY A 660 -17.13 5.18 -20.28
C GLY A 660 -16.65 6.35 -19.39
N ARG A 661 -17.47 7.40 -19.21
CA ARG A 661 -17.21 8.46 -18.23
C ARG A 661 -17.46 8.01 -16.78
N SER A 662 -18.16 6.91 -16.54
CA SER A 662 -18.48 6.40 -15.20
C SER A 662 -17.24 6.09 -14.35
N THR A 663 -16.11 5.75 -14.98
CA THR A 663 -14.81 5.54 -14.32
C THR A 663 -13.98 6.83 -14.23
N GLN A 664 -14.35 7.87 -14.99
CA GLN A 664 -13.64 9.15 -15.08
C GLN A 664 -14.30 10.22 -14.19
N GLY A 665 -15.31 10.93 -14.69
CA GLY A 665 -15.98 12.03 -13.98
C GLY A 665 -17.50 12.05 -14.13
N GLY A 666 -18.09 11.04 -14.78
CA GLY A 666 -19.54 10.95 -15.01
C GLY A 666 -20.27 10.22 -13.89
N PHE A 667 -21.47 10.68 -13.56
CA PHE A 667 -22.34 10.11 -12.53
C PHE A 667 -23.60 9.56 -13.19
N PHE A 668 -23.88 8.27 -13.06
CA PHE A 668 -25.00 7.65 -13.75
C PHE A 668 -25.96 6.95 -12.78
N LEU A 669 -27.26 7.06 -13.04
CA LEU A 669 -28.30 6.24 -12.41
C LEU A 669 -28.88 5.29 -13.44
N THR A 670 -29.14 4.06 -13.03
CA THR A 670 -29.79 3.05 -13.86
C THR A 670 -30.99 2.43 -13.17
N VAL A 671 -32.03 2.17 -13.96
CA VAL A 671 -33.20 1.38 -13.58
C VAL A 671 -33.21 0.15 -14.47
N GLU A 672 -33.02 -1.04 -13.88
CA GLU A 672 -33.01 -2.30 -14.64
C GLU A 672 -34.43 -2.67 -15.10
N ALA A 673 -34.56 -3.26 -16.29
CA ALA A 673 -35.83 -3.75 -16.83
C ALA A 673 -36.47 -4.89 -16.02
N LYS A 674 -35.71 -5.47 -15.07
CA LYS A 674 -36.20 -6.43 -14.09
C LYS A 674 -37.11 -5.81 -13.02
N ASP A 675 -37.11 -4.48 -12.91
CA ASP A 675 -37.99 -3.78 -11.98
C ASP A 675 -39.45 -3.93 -12.40
N ALA A 676 -40.33 -4.26 -11.44
CA ALA A 676 -41.76 -4.44 -11.71
C ALA A 676 -42.43 -3.16 -12.25
N LYS A 677 -41.87 -1.98 -11.97
CA LYS A 677 -42.39 -0.68 -12.39
C LYS A 677 -41.69 -0.14 -13.65
N PHE A 678 -40.80 -0.91 -14.26
CA PHE A 678 -40.07 -0.47 -15.44
C PHE A 678 -40.98 -0.41 -16.67
N ALA A 679 -41.03 0.76 -17.31
CA ALA A 679 -41.62 0.95 -18.61
C ALA A 679 -40.71 1.88 -19.43
N PRO A 680 -40.19 1.47 -20.61
CA PRO A 680 -39.11 2.17 -21.31
C PRO A 680 -39.27 3.69 -21.40
N ASP A 681 -40.40 4.16 -21.94
CA ASP A 681 -40.65 5.59 -22.15
C ASP A 681 -40.98 6.33 -20.85
N GLN A 682 -41.75 5.71 -19.95
CA GLN A 682 -42.16 6.34 -18.68
C GLN A 682 -40.97 6.46 -17.72
N THR A 683 -40.16 5.43 -17.61
CA THR A 683 -38.95 5.41 -16.79
C THR A 683 -37.92 6.39 -17.35
N ARG A 684 -37.79 6.50 -18.67
CA ARG A 684 -36.96 7.54 -19.30
C ARG A 684 -37.44 8.95 -18.95
N ALA A 685 -38.72 9.26 -19.16
CA ALA A 685 -39.29 10.56 -18.85
C ALA A 685 -39.17 10.89 -17.34
N PHE A 686 -39.30 9.88 -16.47
CA PHE A 686 -39.07 10.02 -15.04
C PHE A 686 -37.62 10.42 -14.73
N LEU A 687 -36.62 9.74 -15.31
CA LEU A 687 -35.21 10.08 -15.12
C LEU A 687 -34.87 11.49 -15.65
N GLU A 688 -35.46 11.90 -16.77
CA GLU A 688 -35.34 13.26 -17.31
C GLU A 688 -35.94 14.30 -16.34
N SER A 689 -37.09 13.99 -15.72
CA SER A 689 -37.73 14.88 -14.72
C SER A 689 -36.89 15.09 -13.46
N LEU A 690 -35.99 14.15 -13.14
CA LEU A 690 -35.05 14.25 -12.02
C LEU A 690 -33.79 15.07 -12.37
N GLY A 691 -33.73 15.65 -13.58
CA GLY A 691 -32.58 16.41 -14.06
C GLY A 691 -31.54 15.57 -14.81
N GLY A 692 -31.86 14.31 -15.13
CA GLY A 692 -31.00 13.43 -15.92
C GLY A 692 -30.78 13.96 -17.34
N LYS A 693 -29.55 13.82 -17.84
CA LYS A 693 -29.15 14.12 -19.22
C LYS A 693 -28.67 12.84 -19.91
N HIS A 694 -28.55 12.88 -21.24
CA HIS A 694 -28.14 11.73 -22.05
C HIS A 694 -28.95 10.46 -21.73
N VAL A 695 -30.26 10.62 -21.54
CA VAL A 695 -31.10 9.52 -21.05
C VAL A 695 -31.44 8.59 -22.21
N ALA A 696 -31.16 7.30 -22.02
CA ALA A 696 -31.41 6.28 -23.02
C ALA A 696 -31.85 4.95 -22.40
N VAL A 697 -32.60 4.18 -23.16
CA VAL A 697 -32.89 2.77 -22.88
C VAL A 697 -31.85 1.93 -23.61
N VAL A 698 -31.14 1.06 -22.88
CA VAL A 698 -30.09 0.20 -23.45
C VAL A 698 -30.66 -1.19 -23.67
N GLU A 699 -30.34 -1.82 -24.79
CA GLU A 699 -30.73 -3.20 -25.14
C GLU A 699 -30.02 -4.25 -24.26
N ALA A 700 -30.63 -5.42 -24.06
CA ALA A 700 -30.12 -6.54 -23.24
C ALA A 700 -28.94 -7.29 -23.85
#